data_AF-A0A7W5E267-F1
#
_entry.id   AF-A0A7W5E267-F1
#
_cell.length_a   1.000
_cell.length_b   1.000
_cell.length_c   1.000
_cell.angle_alpha   90.00
_cell.angle_beta   90.00
_cell.angle_gamma   90.00
#
_symmetry.space_group_name_H-M   'P 1'
#
loop_
_entity.id
_entity.type
_entity.pdbx_description
1 polymer ?
#
loop_
_entity_poly.entity_id
_entity_poly.type
_entity_poly.pdbx_seq_one_letter_code
_entity_poly.pdbx_strand_id
1 'polypeptide(L)'
;MMNIARRVCELFLCLALPVVPAIAQGVSVDQDDAAWHELKSQVQERADALDALIQNAERLGVCTDYALVSKHVITTYLIAAQHDKDHVEDVRRIFKKVWWFNKTDPKEADNLPWNELRSCLDVADNAIAELTRQLDGSVTLSTPPDFSIGKMTLDAGAYRLNGKPVFPHSLVWLPGTPEYMQAFGHIGGAYYQLTHLRADGTVSPWTEKGLVERTQDDVANNAAPLVHLIGHAPAKWMVEKHPEVQQGARNFTKYDIDNPLIRNWMEQLCAGVLPKITAAAGDQPQVHLLANEPHFATQKGGWLAKNGVSDLTMQKFRQWIAEKYLSIDAVNQSHGTEHVSFADVNVDMPIDPALRGTAIWYDWCRFNMDRVNDWFTFLKTTTQRHDPHRSPVSIKTLGHTLGSSERDGGMDIEYLTKLQEIPGSDLRVVPQGTTFYGKNEDGRDTETGWASRYAYLWVDQSMVLDFTKSLCPDRPFYDSEWHGFGTVSWRHYHMNRPYVRSAMWLAFTHGMSMINPWLWGRGLDGGLNDKADHIGELATQPIAVDAYGRVMKELNAHAADVIASVPSQRDIVIFYCEDSAIQDPDYMPQVTDIYEALKLTNMRIGFVTPSGLEQLSEASQTLVVPPTPFIADETLAKVVRFCESGARSVFVEQEKSFVKNELGFQRDDDSSISPTAAISIKPVLEMVEELEPLLMPSQVERPLDFKITDENGTKAYGVFLTQSVDPATGMISVAMNNVSKDPRVVKLRPNKAKSEVMIDAIDRNRVSGIVNLQPCEVRLLKATLK
;
A
#
# COMPACT_ATOMS: atom_id res chain seq x y z
N MET A 1 12.43 8.80 -70.52
CA MET A 1 12.85 7.61 -69.75
C MET A 1 13.18 8.03 -68.31
N MET A 2 12.13 8.35 -67.56
CA MET A 2 12.12 8.76 -66.16
C MET A 2 10.85 8.12 -65.61
N ASN A 3 10.94 6.97 -64.91
CA ASN A 3 9.90 6.46 -63.98
C ASN A 3 10.13 5.05 -63.39
N ILE A 4 11.36 4.62 -63.05
CA ILE A 4 11.56 3.31 -62.36
C ILE A 4 12.53 3.41 -61.16
N ALA A 5 12.74 4.59 -60.57
CA ALA A 5 13.62 4.76 -59.41
C ALA A 5 12.93 5.34 -58.16
N ARG A 6 11.59 5.34 -58.11
CA ARG A 6 10.82 5.95 -56.99
C ARG A 6 9.79 5.02 -56.35
N ARG A 7 9.93 3.70 -56.49
CA ARG A 7 8.97 2.70 -55.96
C ARG A 7 9.57 1.57 -55.11
N VAL A 8 10.78 1.73 -54.57
CA VAL A 8 11.42 0.68 -53.73
C VAL A 8 11.81 1.18 -52.32
N CYS A 9 11.52 2.42 -51.94
CA CYS A 9 11.82 2.94 -50.59
C CYS A 9 10.60 3.30 -49.72
N GLU A 10 9.38 2.87 -50.07
CA GLU A 10 8.16 3.16 -49.29
C GLU A 10 7.40 1.91 -48.83
N LEU A 11 8.06 0.76 -48.66
CA LEU A 11 7.38 -0.49 -48.25
C LEU A 11 7.99 -1.23 -47.05
N PHE A 12 8.70 -0.52 -46.16
CA PHE A 12 9.25 -1.09 -44.91
C PHE A 12 8.97 -0.27 -43.64
N LEU A 13 7.96 0.61 -43.66
CA LEU A 13 7.39 1.20 -42.45
C LEU A 13 5.92 0.76 -42.32
N CYS A 14 5.54 0.41 -41.09
CA CYS A 14 4.18 0.10 -40.65
C CYS A 14 3.62 -1.29 -41.00
N LEU A 15 4.24 -2.35 -40.48
CA LEU A 15 3.53 -3.55 -40.02
C LEU A 15 4.15 -4.01 -38.69
N ALA A 16 4.05 -3.17 -37.66
CA ALA A 16 3.95 -3.67 -36.29
C ALA A 16 2.55 -4.29 -36.19
N LEU A 17 2.43 -5.54 -36.62
CA LEU A 17 1.28 -6.34 -36.22
C LEU A 17 1.30 -6.35 -34.68
N PRO A 18 0.21 -5.98 -34.00
CA PRO A 18 0.11 -6.28 -32.59
C PRO A 18 0.23 -7.81 -32.52
N VAL A 19 1.30 -8.31 -31.90
CA VAL A 19 1.28 -9.65 -31.35
C VAL A 19 0.21 -9.59 -30.27
N VAL A 20 -1.03 -9.84 -30.67
CA VAL A 20 -2.10 -10.18 -29.74
C VAL A 20 -1.55 -11.38 -28.98
N PRO A 21 -1.39 -11.32 -27.65
CA PRO A 21 -1.02 -12.51 -26.92
C PRO A 21 -2.15 -13.51 -27.14
N ALA A 22 -1.86 -14.57 -27.90
CA ALA A 22 -2.73 -15.72 -28.01
C ALA A 22 -2.67 -16.53 -26.70
N ILE A 23 -3.01 -15.90 -25.58
CA ILE A 23 -3.16 -16.53 -24.27
C ILE A 23 -4.34 -15.84 -23.57
N ALA A 24 -5.54 -16.01 -24.12
CA ALA A 24 -6.77 -15.55 -23.47
C ALA A 24 -8.00 -16.43 -23.77
N GLN A 25 -7.82 -17.58 -24.40
CA GLN A 25 -8.90 -18.55 -24.54
C GLN A 25 -8.34 -19.92 -24.22
N GLY A 26 -9.01 -20.65 -23.33
CA GLY A 26 -8.68 -22.02 -22.93
C GLY A 26 -8.68 -22.97 -24.11
N VAL A 27 -7.61 -22.93 -24.90
CA VAL A 27 -7.33 -23.96 -25.89
C VAL A 27 -7.01 -25.20 -25.08
N SER A 28 -7.94 -26.15 -25.08
CA SER A 28 -7.68 -27.55 -24.81
C SER A 28 -6.68 -28.03 -25.85
N VAL A 29 -5.40 -27.72 -25.65
CA VAL A 29 -4.30 -28.38 -26.34
C VAL A 29 -4.23 -29.79 -25.75
N ASP A 30 -3.99 -30.80 -26.57
CA ASP A 30 -3.78 -32.17 -26.10
C ASP A 30 -2.76 -32.15 -24.95
N GLN A 31 -3.24 -32.37 -23.72
CA GLN A 31 -2.43 -32.39 -22.50
C GLN A 31 -1.83 -33.78 -22.34
N ASP A 32 -1.06 -34.21 -23.33
CA ASP A 32 -0.32 -35.46 -23.29
C ASP A 32 1.16 -35.22 -22.93
N ASP A 33 1.89 -36.29 -22.65
CA ASP A 33 3.29 -36.17 -22.25
C ASP A 33 4.18 -35.65 -23.41
N ALA A 34 3.80 -35.86 -24.67
CA ALA A 34 4.54 -35.35 -25.82
C ALA A 34 4.46 -33.81 -25.90
N ALA A 35 3.25 -33.26 -25.77
CA ALA A 35 3.02 -31.82 -25.70
C ALA A 35 3.72 -31.18 -24.48
N TRP A 36 3.78 -31.90 -23.35
CA TRP A 36 4.50 -31.44 -22.16
C TRP A 36 6.00 -31.33 -22.42
N HIS A 37 6.61 -32.38 -22.98
CA HIS A 37 8.03 -32.39 -23.32
C HIS A 37 8.38 -31.32 -24.34
N GLU A 38 7.53 -31.12 -25.36
CA GLU A 38 7.70 -30.08 -26.36
C GLU A 38 7.66 -28.68 -25.72
N LEU A 39 6.64 -28.37 -24.92
CA LEU A 39 6.53 -27.07 -24.25
C LEU A 39 7.72 -26.80 -23.33
N LYS A 40 8.14 -27.80 -22.54
CA LYS A 40 9.31 -27.69 -21.66
C LYS A 40 10.60 -27.48 -22.46
N SER A 41 10.75 -28.15 -23.61
CA SER A 41 11.89 -27.96 -24.51
C SER A 41 11.94 -26.53 -25.06
N GLN A 42 10.79 -25.99 -25.51
CA GLN A 42 10.71 -24.61 -25.98
C GLN A 42 11.11 -23.59 -24.90
N VAL A 43 10.67 -23.80 -23.65
CA VAL A 43 11.08 -22.94 -22.53
C VAL A 43 12.58 -23.05 -22.28
N GLN A 44 13.16 -24.25 -22.30
CA GLN A 44 14.59 -24.45 -22.11
C GLN A 44 15.40 -23.78 -23.24
N GLU A 45 14.99 -23.93 -24.50
CA GLU A 45 15.64 -23.26 -25.63
C GLU A 45 15.65 -21.74 -25.49
N ARG A 46 14.55 -21.15 -25.00
CA ARG A 46 14.47 -19.71 -24.75
C ARG A 46 15.27 -19.28 -23.53
N ALA A 47 15.34 -20.12 -22.49
CA ALA A 47 16.20 -19.88 -21.33
C ALA A 47 17.69 -19.86 -21.74
N ASP A 48 18.12 -20.83 -22.56
CA ASP A 48 19.49 -20.93 -23.05
C ASP A 48 19.84 -19.75 -23.97
N ALA A 49 18.91 -19.33 -24.84
CA ALA A 49 19.06 -18.15 -25.69
C ALA A 49 19.20 -16.86 -24.86
N LEU A 50 18.37 -16.69 -23.82
CA LEU A 50 18.46 -15.57 -22.90
C LEU A 50 19.80 -15.56 -22.16
N ASP A 51 20.27 -16.72 -21.66
CA ASP A 51 21.54 -16.83 -20.96
C ASP A 51 22.73 -16.46 -21.85
N ALA A 52 22.76 -16.95 -23.09
CA ALA A 52 23.79 -16.59 -24.06
C ALA A 52 23.78 -15.07 -24.36
N LEU A 53 22.60 -14.45 -24.40
CA LEU A 53 22.45 -13.02 -24.62
C LEU A 53 22.92 -12.20 -23.41
N ILE A 54 22.61 -12.65 -22.18
CA ILE A 54 23.10 -12.07 -20.92
C ILE A 54 24.62 -12.08 -20.89
N GLN A 55 25.25 -13.23 -21.15
CA GLN A 55 26.71 -13.34 -21.19
C GLN A 55 27.33 -12.41 -22.24
N ASN A 56 26.66 -12.22 -23.39
CA ASN A 56 27.13 -11.28 -24.40
C ASN A 56 27.02 -9.81 -23.93
N ALA A 57 25.90 -9.46 -23.31
CA ALA A 57 25.67 -8.13 -22.76
C ALA A 57 26.67 -7.78 -21.64
N GLU A 58 26.97 -8.72 -20.74
CA GLU A 58 27.97 -8.55 -19.68
C GLU A 58 29.37 -8.28 -20.26
N ARG A 59 29.78 -9.03 -21.29
CA ARG A 59 31.06 -8.78 -21.98
C ARG A 59 31.13 -7.39 -22.61
N LEU A 60 29.99 -6.85 -23.02
CA LEU A 60 29.87 -5.52 -23.64
C LEU A 60 29.59 -4.41 -22.62
N GLY A 61 29.48 -4.72 -21.32
CA GLY A 61 29.18 -3.75 -20.26
C GLY A 61 27.75 -3.20 -20.31
N VAL A 62 26.82 -3.92 -20.94
CA VAL A 62 25.39 -3.59 -20.96
C VAL A 62 24.73 -4.13 -19.69
N CYS A 63 23.80 -3.36 -19.12
CA CYS A 63 23.09 -3.72 -17.89
C CYS A 63 22.28 -5.02 -18.05
N THR A 64 22.53 -6.03 -17.22
CA THR A 64 21.84 -7.33 -17.26
C THR A 64 20.94 -7.61 -16.07
N ASP A 65 20.91 -6.73 -15.05
CA ASP A 65 20.14 -6.94 -13.81
C ASP A 65 18.67 -7.30 -14.03
N TYR A 66 18.00 -6.64 -14.99
CA TYR A 66 16.59 -6.90 -15.33
C TYR A 66 16.39 -8.27 -15.99
N ALA A 67 17.32 -8.68 -16.86
CA ALA A 67 17.28 -9.98 -17.52
C ALA A 67 17.64 -11.13 -16.57
N LEU A 68 18.48 -10.88 -15.56
CA LEU A 68 18.81 -11.84 -14.50
C LEU A 68 17.58 -12.18 -13.64
N VAL A 69 16.68 -11.23 -13.39
CA VAL A 69 15.37 -11.51 -12.76
C VAL A 69 14.59 -12.51 -13.61
N SER A 70 14.43 -12.23 -14.91
CA SER A 70 13.68 -13.10 -15.83
C SER A 70 14.29 -14.50 -15.92
N LYS A 71 15.62 -14.60 -15.97
CA LYS A 71 16.36 -15.88 -15.92
C LYS A 71 16.03 -16.66 -14.64
N HIS A 72 16.06 -15.99 -13.49
CA HIS A 72 15.73 -16.64 -12.22
C HIS A 72 14.28 -17.12 -12.19
N VAL A 73 13.31 -16.30 -12.65
CA VAL A 73 11.90 -16.69 -12.77
C VAL A 73 11.74 -17.94 -13.63
N ILE A 74 12.30 -17.96 -14.85
CA ILE A 74 12.19 -19.12 -15.75
C ILE A 74 12.77 -20.38 -15.10
N THR A 75 13.94 -20.25 -14.46
CA THR A 75 14.59 -21.37 -13.76
C THR A 75 13.70 -21.91 -12.63
N THR A 76 13.12 -21.03 -11.83
CA THR A 76 12.24 -21.39 -10.72
C THR A 76 10.97 -22.08 -11.22
N TYR A 77 10.35 -21.61 -12.30
CA TYR A 77 9.11 -22.19 -12.81
C TYR A 77 9.31 -23.44 -13.69
N LEU A 78 10.50 -23.68 -14.24
CA LEU A 78 10.83 -24.99 -14.80
C LEU A 78 10.82 -26.10 -13.74
N ILE A 79 11.21 -25.76 -12.50
CA ILE A 79 11.14 -26.66 -11.34
C ILE A 79 9.70 -26.74 -10.83
N ALA A 80 9.06 -25.60 -10.59
CA ALA A 80 7.70 -25.53 -10.04
C ALA A 80 6.66 -26.21 -10.91
N ALA A 81 6.66 -25.95 -12.23
CA ALA A 81 5.70 -26.56 -13.14
C ALA A 81 5.90 -28.09 -13.24
N GLN A 82 7.14 -28.56 -13.16
CA GLN A 82 7.40 -30.01 -13.08
C GLN A 82 6.86 -30.59 -11.77
N HIS A 83 7.14 -29.93 -10.64
CA HIS A 83 6.62 -30.34 -9.34
C HIS A 83 5.09 -30.39 -9.33
N ASP A 84 4.42 -29.37 -9.86
CA ASP A 84 2.96 -29.26 -9.88
C ASP A 84 2.31 -30.32 -10.79
N LYS A 85 2.94 -30.66 -11.93
CA LYS A 85 2.50 -31.80 -12.77
C LYS A 85 2.66 -33.13 -12.03
N ASP A 86 3.78 -33.35 -11.35
CA ASP A 86 4.07 -34.61 -10.66
C ASP A 86 3.23 -34.79 -9.37
N HIS A 87 2.78 -33.67 -8.77
CA HIS A 87 2.04 -33.63 -7.50
C HIS A 87 0.67 -32.93 -7.62
N VAL A 88 -0.03 -33.12 -8.75
CA VAL A 88 -1.31 -32.43 -9.02
C VAL A 88 -2.37 -32.66 -7.93
N GLU A 89 -2.36 -33.81 -7.26
CA GLU A 89 -3.28 -34.09 -6.13
C GLU A 89 -3.04 -33.18 -4.92
N ASP A 90 -1.78 -32.80 -4.65
CA ASP A 90 -1.45 -31.85 -3.60
C ASP A 90 -1.90 -30.44 -3.97
N VAL A 91 -1.72 -30.03 -5.22
CA VAL A 91 -2.24 -28.74 -5.73
C VAL A 91 -3.76 -28.69 -5.57
N ARG A 92 -4.49 -29.74 -6.01
CA ARG A 92 -5.94 -29.86 -5.84
C ARG A 92 -6.35 -29.80 -4.37
N ARG A 93 -5.63 -30.47 -3.48
CA ARG A 93 -5.90 -30.47 -2.03
C ARG A 93 -5.75 -29.08 -1.43
N ILE A 94 -4.71 -28.35 -1.83
CA ILE A 94 -4.46 -26.97 -1.38
C ILE A 94 -5.59 -26.05 -1.88
N PHE A 95 -5.90 -26.08 -3.17
CA PHE A 95 -6.95 -25.25 -3.77
C PHE A 95 -8.33 -25.47 -3.14
N LYS A 96 -8.66 -26.71 -2.77
CA LYS A 96 -9.94 -27.05 -2.10
C LYS A 96 -10.12 -26.42 -0.71
N LYS A 97 -9.06 -25.87 -0.09
CA LYS A 97 -9.17 -25.19 1.22
C LYS A 97 -9.90 -23.85 1.12
N VAL A 98 -9.99 -23.27 -0.08
CA VAL A 98 -10.61 -21.96 -0.29
C VAL A 98 -12.13 -22.07 -0.30
N TRP A 99 -12.79 -21.21 0.46
CA TRP A 99 -14.25 -21.23 0.61
C TRP A 99 -15.01 -20.99 -0.71
N TRP A 100 -14.40 -20.30 -1.67
CA TRP A 100 -14.94 -20.04 -3.00
C TRP A 100 -14.42 -20.99 -4.09
N PHE A 101 -13.70 -22.07 -3.74
CA PHE A 101 -13.13 -23.03 -4.71
C PHE A 101 -14.15 -23.53 -5.74
N ASN A 102 -15.40 -23.81 -5.33
CA ASN A 102 -16.44 -24.30 -6.25
C ASN A 102 -16.89 -23.25 -7.31
N LYS A 103 -16.37 -22.02 -7.27
CA LYS A 103 -16.60 -20.96 -8.24
C LYS A 103 -15.46 -20.82 -9.25
N THR A 104 -14.37 -21.58 -9.11
CA THR A 104 -13.22 -21.54 -10.02
C THR A 104 -13.37 -22.54 -11.16
N ASP A 105 -12.52 -22.46 -12.19
CA ASP A 105 -12.42 -23.52 -13.19
C ASP A 105 -12.03 -24.85 -12.48
N PRO A 106 -12.80 -25.94 -12.64
CA PRO A 106 -12.48 -27.23 -12.02
C PRO A 106 -11.14 -27.83 -12.53
N LYS A 107 -10.62 -27.35 -13.66
CA LYS A 107 -9.32 -27.76 -14.23
C LYS A 107 -8.17 -26.82 -13.86
N GLU A 108 -8.37 -25.84 -12.98
CA GLU A 108 -7.34 -24.86 -12.64
C GLU A 108 -6.03 -25.53 -12.16
N ALA A 109 -6.15 -26.53 -11.29
CA ALA A 109 -4.98 -27.28 -10.79
C ALA A 109 -4.27 -28.09 -11.89
N ASP A 110 -5.03 -28.68 -12.82
CA ASP A 110 -4.50 -29.44 -13.95
C ASP A 110 -3.79 -28.55 -14.98
N ASN A 111 -4.32 -27.34 -15.16
CA ASN A 111 -3.81 -26.38 -16.13
C ASN A 111 -2.62 -25.57 -15.60
N LEU A 112 -2.49 -25.45 -14.27
CA LEU A 112 -1.44 -24.67 -13.62
C LEU A 112 -0.04 -24.89 -14.21
N PRO A 113 0.53 -26.11 -14.24
CA PRO A 113 1.90 -26.32 -14.72
C PRO A 113 2.09 -25.91 -16.20
N TRP A 114 1.04 -26.06 -17.02
CA TRP A 114 1.08 -25.66 -18.43
C TRP A 114 1.04 -24.14 -18.59
N ASN A 115 0.20 -23.47 -17.81
CA ASN A 115 0.07 -22.02 -17.82
C ASN A 115 1.36 -21.35 -17.34
N GLU A 116 2.05 -21.95 -16.37
CA GLU A 116 3.34 -21.48 -15.90
C GLU A 116 4.42 -21.57 -16.97
N LEU A 117 4.55 -22.71 -17.66
CA LEU A 117 5.54 -22.85 -18.73
C LEU A 117 5.23 -21.93 -19.92
N ARG A 118 3.96 -21.76 -20.31
CA ARG A 118 3.57 -20.79 -21.35
C ARG A 118 3.90 -19.36 -20.95
N SER A 119 3.69 -19.02 -19.68
CA SER A 119 4.08 -17.72 -19.13
C SER A 119 5.60 -17.52 -19.14
N CYS A 120 6.38 -18.60 -18.95
CA CYS A 120 7.84 -18.53 -19.06
C CYS A 120 8.34 -18.25 -20.48
N LEU A 121 7.65 -18.73 -21.52
CA LEU A 121 7.96 -18.34 -22.91
C LEU A 121 7.83 -16.83 -23.10
N ASP A 122 6.72 -16.27 -22.62
CA ASP A 122 6.46 -14.83 -22.70
C ASP A 122 7.46 -14.01 -21.86
N VAL A 123 7.85 -14.48 -20.66
CA VAL A 123 8.93 -13.89 -19.86
C VAL A 123 10.26 -13.89 -20.62
N ALA A 124 10.62 -15.01 -21.24
CA ALA A 124 11.88 -15.13 -21.98
C ALA A 124 11.89 -14.23 -23.23
N ASP A 125 10.83 -14.27 -24.03
CA ASP A 125 10.72 -13.46 -25.25
C ASP A 125 10.76 -11.96 -24.94
N ASN A 126 10.08 -11.52 -23.87
CA ASN A 126 10.14 -10.13 -23.41
C ASN A 126 11.56 -9.72 -22.98
N ALA A 127 12.25 -10.55 -22.19
CA ALA A 127 13.60 -10.27 -21.73
C ALA A 127 14.62 -10.25 -22.88
N ILE A 128 14.52 -11.19 -23.82
CA ILE A 128 15.35 -11.25 -25.04
C ILE A 128 15.14 -9.99 -25.89
N ALA A 129 13.89 -9.59 -26.12
CA ALA A 129 13.57 -8.43 -26.93
C ALA A 129 14.10 -7.12 -26.31
N GLU A 130 13.98 -6.95 -25.00
CA GLU A 130 14.54 -5.78 -24.31
C GLU A 130 16.08 -5.78 -24.31
N LEU A 131 16.72 -6.90 -23.97
CA LEU A 131 18.18 -6.96 -23.93
C LEU A 131 18.80 -6.80 -25.33
N THR A 132 18.13 -7.29 -26.37
CA THR A 132 18.52 -7.03 -27.78
C THR A 132 18.49 -5.53 -28.09
N ARG A 133 17.42 -4.82 -27.68
CA ARG A 133 17.33 -3.36 -27.81
C ARG A 133 18.38 -2.60 -27.01
N GLN A 134 18.84 -3.16 -25.89
CA GLN A 134 19.97 -2.58 -25.16
C GLN A 134 21.29 -2.79 -25.88
N LEU A 135 21.51 -3.98 -26.45
CA LEU A 135 22.72 -4.32 -27.21
C LEU A 135 22.85 -3.53 -28.52
N ASP A 136 21.74 -3.20 -29.17
CA ASP A 136 21.74 -2.37 -30.39
C ASP A 136 21.76 -0.86 -30.11
N GLY A 137 21.60 -0.45 -28.85
CA GLY A 137 21.62 0.94 -28.41
C GLY A 137 20.31 1.71 -28.61
N SER A 138 19.21 1.04 -28.97
CA SER A 138 17.88 1.67 -29.07
C SER A 138 17.22 1.96 -27.73
N VAL A 139 17.66 1.28 -26.66
CA VAL A 139 17.31 1.54 -25.26
C VAL A 139 18.58 1.48 -24.41
N THR A 140 18.66 2.25 -23.33
CA THR A 140 19.73 2.10 -22.33
C THR A 140 19.15 2.18 -20.94
N LEU A 141 19.02 1.04 -20.26
CA LEU A 141 18.50 1.00 -18.90
C LEU A 141 19.57 1.42 -17.89
N SER A 142 19.12 2.08 -16.82
CA SER A 142 20.01 2.47 -15.72
C SER A 142 20.30 1.26 -14.83
N THR A 143 21.57 1.09 -14.44
CA THR A 143 22.01 0.04 -13.52
C THR A 143 21.42 0.27 -12.12
N PRO A 144 20.65 -0.68 -11.58
CA PRO A 144 20.13 -0.59 -10.22
C PRO A 144 21.24 -0.77 -9.17
N PRO A 145 21.02 -0.31 -7.93
CA PRO A 145 21.90 -0.66 -6.82
C PRO A 145 21.87 -2.16 -6.52
N ASP A 146 23.03 -2.71 -6.17
CA ASP A 146 23.20 -4.10 -5.75
C ASP A 146 23.06 -4.21 -4.22
N PHE A 147 21.95 -4.80 -3.76
CA PHE A 147 21.66 -4.97 -2.34
C PHE A 147 22.47 -6.10 -1.68
N SER A 148 23.14 -6.97 -2.45
CA SER A 148 24.00 -8.02 -1.88
C SER A 148 25.29 -7.46 -1.27
N ILE A 149 25.63 -6.21 -1.59
CA ILE A 149 26.83 -5.53 -1.12
C ILE A 149 26.53 -4.11 -0.61
N GLY A 150 27.47 -3.54 0.15
CA GLY A 150 27.34 -2.19 0.69
C GLY A 150 26.61 -2.11 2.03
N LYS A 151 26.57 -0.91 2.60
CA LYS A 151 25.96 -0.67 3.92
C LYS A 151 24.63 0.06 3.76
N MET A 152 23.56 -0.58 4.25
CA MET A 152 22.25 0.05 4.40
C MET A 152 22.23 0.95 5.63
N THR A 153 21.56 2.09 5.52
CA THR A 153 21.31 3.05 6.60
C THR A 153 19.89 3.59 6.48
N LEU A 154 19.34 4.06 7.60
CA LEU A 154 18.06 4.75 7.64
C LEU A 154 18.30 6.21 8.05
N ASP A 155 17.99 7.14 7.16
CA ASP A 155 17.99 8.58 7.43
C ASP A 155 16.55 9.11 7.48
N ALA A 156 16.38 10.39 7.82
CA ALA A 156 15.10 11.07 7.65
C ALA A 156 14.63 10.95 6.19
N GLY A 157 13.39 10.47 6.00
CA GLY A 157 12.71 10.38 4.72
C GLY A 157 13.01 9.15 3.86
N ALA A 158 14.14 8.44 4.03
CA ALA A 158 14.50 7.33 3.15
C ALA A 158 15.56 6.37 3.71
N TYR A 159 15.53 5.13 3.23
CA TYR A 159 16.65 4.21 3.33
C TYR A 159 17.74 4.56 2.32
N ARG A 160 19.00 4.28 2.67
CA ARG A 160 20.15 4.53 1.81
C ARG A 160 21.12 3.37 1.78
N LEU A 161 21.55 3.00 0.57
CA LEU A 161 22.64 2.07 0.33
C LEU A 161 23.88 2.85 -0.09
N ASN A 162 24.95 2.82 0.73
CA ASN A 162 26.16 3.62 0.51
C ASN A 162 25.87 5.12 0.27
N GLY A 163 24.91 5.68 1.02
CA GLY A 163 24.49 7.09 0.93
C GLY A 163 23.51 7.41 -0.21
N LYS A 164 23.25 6.50 -1.14
CA LYS A 164 22.26 6.70 -2.20
C LYS A 164 20.88 6.22 -1.75
N PRO A 165 19.81 6.98 -1.99
CA PRO A 165 18.46 6.56 -1.62
C PRO A 165 18.07 5.26 -2.34
N VAL A 166 17.35 4.39 -1.62
CA VAL A 166 16.84 3.11 -2.11
C VAL A 166 15.49 2.78 -1.48
N PHE A 167 14.78 1.84 -2.10
CA PHE A 167 13.54 1.24 -1.65
C PHE A 167 13.78 -0.24 -1.30
N PRO A 168 13.98 -0.58 -0.01
CA PRO A 168 14.06 -1.97 0.41
C PRO A 168 12.76 -2.70 0.08
N HIS A 169 12.90 -3.92 -0.41
CA HIS A 169 11.79 -4.75 -0.88
C HIS A 169 12.07 -6.23 -0.66
N SER A 170 11.02 -7.03 -0.59
CA SER A 170 11.06 -8.51 -0.57
C SER A 170 9.65 -9.05 -0.85
N LEU A 171 9.42 -10.35 -0.69
CA LEU A 171 8.09 -10.95 -0.68
C LEU A 171 7.85 -11.64 0.67
N VAL A 172 6.61 -11.63 1.16
CA VAL A 172 6.25 -12.38 2.36
C VAL A 172 6.58 -13.86 2.12
N TRP A 173 7.36 -14.45 3.05
CA TRP A 173 7.85 -15.85 3.00
C TRP A 173 8.88 -16.17 1.91
N LEU A 174 9.52 -15.17 1.30
CA LEU A 174 10.62 -15.39 0.37
C LEU A 174 11.74 -16.25 1.01
N PRO A 175 12.25 -17.29 0.33
CA PRO A 175 13.44 -18.02 0.77
C PRO A 175 14.66 -17.11 0.84
N GLY A 176 15.40 -17.17 1.94
CA GLY A 176 16.63 -16.39 2.15
C GLY A 176 17.85 -16.93 1.42
N THR A 177 17.71 -17.38 0.16
CA THR A 177 18.88 -17.77 -0.66
C THR A 177 19.33 -16.61 -1.54
N PRO A 178 20.63 -16.49 -1.85
CA PRO A 178 21.15 -15.37 -2.65
C PRO A 178 20.43 -15.16 -3.99
N GLU A 179 20.01 -16.22 -4.68
CA GLU A 179 19.36 -16.13 -5.98
C GLU A 179 17.96 -15.50 -5.89
N TYR A 180 17.17 -15.93 -4.89
CA TYR A 180 15.85 -15.36 -4.62
C TYR A 180 15.96 -13.92 -4.14
N MET A 181 16.90 -13.64 -3.24
CA MET A 181 17.11 -12.30 -2.71
C MET A 181 17.57 -11.33 -3.81
N GLN A 182 18.47 -11.77 -4.69
CA GLN A 182 18.94 -10.93 -5.80
C GLN A 182 17.82 -10.58 -6.78
N ALA A 183 16.87 -11.50 -7.00
CA ALA A 183 15.74 -11.29 -7.90
C ALA A 183 14.59 -10.48 -7.27
N PHE A 184 14.28 -10.74 -6.00
CA PHE A 184 13.03 -10.29 -5.37
C PHE A 184 13.20 -9.42 -4.11
N GLY A 185 14.44 -9.24 -3.64
CA GLY A 185 14.81 -8.25 -2.64
C GLY A 185 15.36 -8.82 -1.32
N HIS A 186 15.94 -7.92 -0.52
CA HIS A 186 16.82 -8.23 0.62
C HIS A 186 16.23 -7.76 1.97
N ILE A 187 14.94 -7.95 2.26
CA ILE A 187 14.42 -7.72 3.62
C ILE A 187 14.61 -8.98 4.45
N GLY A 188 15.28 -8.85 5.60
CA GLY A 188 15.45 -9.93 6.57
C GLY A 188 14.57 -9.72 7.80
N GLY A 189 14.79 -10.52 8.84
CA GLY A 189 14.21 -10.31 10.15
C GLY A 189 13.60 -11.57 10.77
N ALA A 190 12.92 -11.37 11.90
CA ALA A 190 12.52 -12.48 12.77
C ALA A 190 11.07 -12.37 13.22
N TYR A 191 10.47 -13.51 13.56
CA TYR A 191 9.14 -13.58 14.15
C TYR A 191 9.25 -14.10 15.58
N TYR A 192 8.73 -13.36 16.55
CA TYR A 192 8.72 -13.78 17.95
C TYR A 192 7.34 -13.55 18.58
N GLN A 193 6.91 -14.44 19.46
CA GLN A 193 5.54 -14.45 19.97
C GLN A 193 5.47 -15.02 21.39
N LEU A 194 4.35 -14.80 22.08
CA LEU A 194 4.16 -15.28 23.46
C LEU A 194 4.32 -16.79 23.61
N THR A 195 4.09 -17.59 22.57
CA THR A 195 4.32 -19.05 22.59
C THR A 195 5.80 -19.43 22.79
N HIS A 196 6.72 -18.48 22.67
CA HIS A 196 8.15 -18.70 22.94
C HIS A 196 8.49 -18.63 24.44
N LEU A 197 7.56 -18.16 25.27
CA LEU A 197 7.71 -18.16 26.73
C LEU A 197 7.34 -19.49 27.36
N ARG A 198 8.18 -19.91 28.29
CA ARG A 198 7.92 -20.98 29.25
C ARG A 198 7.05 -20.47 30.39
N ALA A 199 6.48 -21.39 31.15
CA ALA A 199 5.62 -21.08 32.30
C ALA A 199 6.33 -20.30 33.43
N ASP A 200 7.67 -20.30 33.46
CA ASP A 200 8.50 -19.53 34.38
C ASP A 200 8.80 -18.10 33.87
N GLY A 201 8.25 -17.71 32.72
CA GLY A 201 8.47 -16.39 32.11
C GLY A 201 9.76 -16.26 31.33
N THR A 202 10.48 -17.37 31.08
CA THR A 202 11.74 -17.36 30.30
C THR A 202 11.55 -17.81 28.85
N VAL A 203 12.39 -17.31 27.95
CA VAL A 203 12.49 -17.82 26.58
C VAL A 203 13.38 -19.06 26.56
N SER A 204 13.01 -20.08 25.79
CA SER A 204 13.82 -21.31 25.70
C SER A 204 15.17 -21.02 25.03
N PRO A 205 16.31 -21.58 25.52
CA PRO A 205 17.62 -21.38 24.88
C PRO A 205 17.68 -21.83 23.42
N TRP A 206 16.89 -22.84 23.04
CA TRP A 206 16.81 -23.30 21.66
C TRP A 206 16.09 -22.30 20.74
N THR A 207 14.96 -21.75 21.20
CA THR A 207 14.22 -20.71 20.45
C THR A 207 15.08 -19.46 20.29
N GLU A 208 15.71 -19.03 21.37
CA GLU A 208 16.63 -17.90 21.36
C GLU A 208 17.78 -18.10 20.39
N LYS A 209 18.46 -19.25 20.46
CA LYS A 209 19.55 -19.60 19.55
C LYS A 209 19.09 -19.55 18.10
N GLY A 210 17.92 -20.11 17.78
CA GLY A 210 17.38 -20.09 16.42
C GLY A 210 17.05 -18.69 15.91
N LEU A 211 16.56 -17.79 16.78
CA LEU A 211 16.31 -16.38 16.41
C LEU A 211 17.62 -15.62 16.15
N VAL A 212 18.66 -15.88 16.95
CA VAL A 212 20.00 -15.31 16.77
C VAL A 212 20.65 -15.83 15.49
N GLU A 213 20.66 -17.14 15.27
CA GLU A 213 21.24 -17.76 14.07
C GLU A 213 20.55 -17.24 12.80
N ARG A 214 19.21 -17.17 12.78
CA ARG A 214 18.48 -16.56 11.67
C ARG A 214 18.89 -15.11 11.40
N THR A 215 19.03 -14.31 12.47
CA THR A 215 19.46 -12.91 12.33
C THR A 215 20.89 -12.81 11.79
N GLN A 216 21.79 -13.69 12.21
CA GLN A 216 23.16 -13.76 11.70
C GLN A 216 23.20 -14.18 10.22
N ASP A 217 22.35 -15.13 9.82
CA ASP A 217 22.21 -15.55 8.43
C ASP A 217 21.70 -14.40 7.55
N ASP A 218 20.69 -13.65 8.02
CA ASP A 218 20.19 -12.46 7.34
C ASP A 218 21.30 -11.40 7.18
N VAL A 219 22.07 -11.15 8.25
CA VAL A 219 23.21 -10.23 8.23
C VAL A 219 24.29 -10.69 7.23
N ALA A 220 24.60 -11.99 7.20
CA ALA A 220 25.61 -12.57 6.31
C ALA A 220 25.23 -12.46 4.82
N ASN A 221 23.93 -12.43 4.51
CA ASN A 221 23.40 -12.25 3.16
C ASN A 221 23.06 -10.78 2.83
N ASN A 222 23.50 -9.83 3.67
CA ASN A 222 23.19 -8.41 3.55
C ASN A 222 21.68 -8.11 3.43
N ALA A 223 20.84 -8.90 4.12
CA ALA A 223 19.42 -8.63 4.23
C ALA A 223 19.21 -7.41 5.13
N ALA A 224 18.80 -6.28 4.56
CA ALA A 224 18.54 -5.06 5.29
C ALA A 224 17.39 -4.24 4.65
N PRO A 225 16.50 -3.65 5.47
CA PRO A 225 16.46 -3.70 6.93
C PRO A 225 16.00 -5.07 7.47
N LEU A 226 16.23 -5.29 8.76
CA LEU A 226 15.71 -6.43 9.50
C LEU A 226 14.38 -6.07 10.15
N VAL A 227 13.30 -6.75 9.76
CA VAL A 227 11.94 -6.52 10.29
C VAL A 227 11.57 -7.59 11.29
N HIS A 228 11.37 -7.20 12.55
CA HIS A 228 11.00 -8.10 13.63
C HIS A 228 9.51 -8.01 13.94
N LEU A 229 8.74 -9.05 13.59
CA LEU A 229 7.29 -9.10 13.80
C LEU A 229 6.93 -9.76 15.14
N ILE A 230 6.09 -9.08 15.91
CA ILE A 230 5.45 -9.62 17.12
C ILE A 230 4.25 -10.48 16.72
N GLY A 231 4.22 -11.71 17.20
CA GLY A 231 3.09 -12.61 17.00
C GLY A 231 1.89 -12.35 17.91
N HIS A 232 0.76 -12.90 17.50
CA HIS A 232 -0.56 -12.49 18.00
C HIS A 232 -1.28 -13.54 18.87
N ALA A 233 -0.62 -14.64 19.23
CA ALA A 233 -1.24 -15.77 19.93
C ALA A 233 -0.59 -16.05 21.29
N PRO A 234 -1.39 -16.27 22.36
CA PRO A 234 -0.87 -16.73 23.65
C PRO A 234 -0.44 -18.20 23.58
N ALA A 235 0.44 -18.62 24.50
CA ALA A 235 0.83 -20.02 24.62
C ALA A 235 -0.32 -20.88 25.14
N LYS A 236 -0.33 -22.17 24.80
CA LYS A 236 -1.35 -23.12 25.29
C LYS A 236 -1.46 -23.13 26.81
N TRP A 237 -0.33 -23.14 27.52
CA TRP A 237 -0.30 -23.13 29.00
C TRP A 237 -0.87 -21.82 29.59
N MET A 238 -0.72 -20.69 28.89
CA MET A 238 -1.27 -19.41 29.34
C MET A 238 -2.79 -19.48 29.33
N VAL A 239 -3.37 -19.99 28.23
CA VAL A 239 -4.81 -20.14 28.07
C VAL A 239 -5.39 -21.19 29.04
N GLU A 240 -4.71 -22.32 29.24
CA GLU A 240 -5.18 -23.36 30.15
C GLU A 240 -5.18 -22.91 31.61
N LYS A 241 -4.21 -22.09 32.01
CA LYS A 241 -4.10 -21.58 33.38
C LYS A 241 -4.91 -20.31 33.63
N HIS A 242 -5.02 -19.46 32.60
CA HIS A 242 -5.64 -18.14 32.65
C HIS A 242 -6.58 -17.96 31.45
N PRO A 243 -7.71 -18.69 31.38
CA PRO A 243 -8.63 -18.61 30.25
C PRO A 243 -9.20 -17.20 30.03
N GLU A 244 -9.25 -16.37 31.08
CA GLU A 244 -9.68 -14.97 31.03
C GLU A 244 -8.87 -14.12 30.04
N VAL A 245 -7.62 -14.49 29.73
CA VAL A 245 -6.76 -13.73 28.81
C VAL A 245 -7.26 -13.77 27.36
N GLN A 246 -8.23 -14.63 27.02
CA GLN A 246 -8.81 -14.71 25.68
C GLN A 246 -10.18 -14.01 25.57
N GLN A 247 -10.69 -13.41 26.63
CA GLN A 247 -11.94 -12.65 26.56
C GLN A 247 -11.79 -11.50 25.57
N GLY A 248 -12.77 -11.35 24.66
CA GLY A 248 -12.68 -10.34 23.61
C GLY A 248 -11.57 -10.56 22.58
N ALA A 249 -10.99 -11.75 22.46
CA ALA A 249 -10.01 -12.06 21.42
C ALA A 249 -10.52 -11.76 20.00
N ARG A 250 -9.61 -11.35 19.12
CA ARG A 250 -9.82 -11.05 17.68
C ARG A 250 -8.87 -11.85 16.81
N ASN A 251 -8.95 -11.70 15.48
CA ASN A 251 -8.26 -12.61 14.55
C ASN A 251 -6.74 -12.56 14.68
N PHE A 252 -6.19 -11.34 14.70
CA PHE A 252 -4.75 -11.09 14.83
C PHE A 252 -4.38 -10.41 16.15
N THR A 253 -5.23 -10.55 17.17
CA THR A 253 -4.92 -10.26 18.58
C THR A 253 -5.75 -11.22 19.42
N LYS A 254 -5.21 -12.43 19.64
CA LYS A 254 -5.97 -13.56 20.23
C LYS A 254 -5.99 -13.54 21.76
N TYR A 255 -5.88 -12.36 22.33
CA TYR A 255 -5.84 -12.10 23.76
C TYR A 255 -6.41 -10.72 24.09
N ASP A 256 -6.75 -10.51 25.35
CA ASP A 256 -7.21 -9.24 25.89
C ASP A 256 -6.03 -8.27 26.11
N ILE A 257 -6.01 -7.15 25.39
CA ILE A 257 -4.98 -6.10 25.50
C ILE A 257 -5.03 -5.32 26.81
N ASP A 258 -6.14 -5.41 27.54
CA ASP A 258 -6.34 -4.80 28.85
C ASP A 258 -5.96 -5.72 30.00
N ASN A 259 -5.62 -6.98 29.71
CA ASN A 259 -5.23 -7.95 30.72
C ASN A 259 -3.76 -7.75 31.19
N PRO A 260 -3.52 -7.55 32.50
CA PRO A 260 -2.18 -7.30 33.02
C PRO A 260 -1.22 -8.49 32.85
N LEU A 261 -1.73 -9.73 32.78
CA LEU A 261 -0.89 -10.92 32.51
C LEU A 261 -0.30 -10.87 31.11
N ILE A 262 -1.10 -10.48 30.10
CA ILE A 262 -0.64 -10.33 28.72
C ILE A 262 0.47 -9.27 28.65
N ARG A 263 0.27 -8.12 29.29
CA ARG A 263 1.30 -7.06 29.34
C ARG A 263 2.56 -7.55 30.03
N ASN A 264 2.43 -8.28 31.14
CA ASN A 264 3.59 -8.85 31.84
C ASN A 264 4.36 -9.86 30.97
N TRP A 265 3.66 -10.75 30.27
CA TRP A 265 4.30 -11.71 29.37
C TRP A 265 4.91 -11.04 28.15
N MET A 266 4.31 -9.99 27.59
CA MET A 266 4.94 -9.21 26.51
C MET A 266 6.24 -8.56 26.96
N GLU A 267 6.29 -8.02 28.19
CA GLU A 267 7.51 -7.48 28.78
C GLU A 267 8.60 -8.56 28.91
N GLN A 268 8.25 -9.74 29.43
CA GLN A 268 9.17 -10.87 29.57
C GLN A 268 9.68 -11.38 28.22
N LEU A 269 8.80 -11.48 27.22
CA LEU A 269 9.15 -11.88 25.87
C LEU A 269 10.15 -10.90 25.25
N CYS A 270 9.86 -9.60 25.32
CA CYS A 270 10.75 -8.57 24.78
C CYS A 270 12.10 -8.57 25.49
N ALA A 271 12.12 -8.67 26.81
CA ALA A 271 13.36 -8.75 27.61
C ALA A 271 14.21 -9.98 27.28
N GLY A 272 13.57 -11.12 26.98
CA GLY A 272 14.25 -12.37 26.64
C GLY A 272 14.78 -12.43 25.21
N VAL A 273 14.11 -11.75 24.26
CA VAL A 273 14.42 -11.84 22.82
C VAL A 273 15.24 -10.66 22.32
N LEU A 274 14.78 -9.42 22.57
CA LEU A 274 15.27 -8.24 21.85
C LEU A 274 16.76 -7.96 22.04
N PRO A 275 17.34 -8.02 23.27
CA PRO A 275 18.76 -7.75 23.46
C PRO A 275 19.68 -8.66 22.62
N LYS A 276 19.23 -9.88 22.31
CA LYS A 276 20.04 -10.91 21.65
C LYS A 276 19.96 -10.81 20.14
N ILE A 277 18.75 -10.64 19.59
CA ILE A 277 18.58 -10.45 18.15
C ILE A 277 19.16 -9.09 17.71
N THR A 278 19.02 -8.05 18.52
CA THR A 278 19.60 -6.74 18.21
C THR A 278 21.13 -6.79 18.25
N ALA A 279 21.72 -7.49 19.21
CA ALA A 279 23.17 -7.71 19.22
C ALA A 279 23.65 -8.51 17.99
N ALA A 280 22.86 -9.49 17.54
CA ALA A 280 23.17 -10.29 16.35
C ALA A 280 23.06 -9.48 15.04
N ALA A 281 22.13 -8.51 14.99
CA ALA A 281 21.93 -7.61 13.86
C ALA A 281 23.10 -6.62 13.65
N GLY A 282 23.86 -6.31 14.71
CA GLY A 282 24.94 -5.34 14.66
C GLY A 282 24.48 -3.97 14.17
N ASP A 283 25.17 -3.41 13.18
CA ASP A 283 24.90 -2.09 12.62
C ASP A 283 23.74 -2.05 11.60
N GLN A 284 23.11 -3.19 11.28
CA GLN A 284 22.04 -3.20 10.28
C GLN A 284 20.78 -2.47 10.78
N PRO A 285 20.12 -1.65 9.94
CA PRO A 285 18.86 -1.02 10.30
C PRO A 285 17.80 -2.05 10.65
N GLN A 286 17.10 -1.83 11.77
CA GLN A 286 16.05 -2.71 12.30
C GLN A 286 14.71 -1.97 12.37
N VAL A 287 13.61 -2.71 12.29
CA VAL A 287 12.24 -2.21 12.48
C VAL A 287 11.43 -3.23 13.30
N HIS A 288 10.74 -2.80 14.35
CA HIS A 288 9.80 -3.65 15.09
C HIS A 288 8.39 -3.49 14.51
N LEU A 289 7.89 -4.52 13.83
CA LEU A 289 6.50 -4.60 13.39
C LEU A 289 5.64 -5.12 14.54
N LEU A 290 4.90 -4.21 15.19
CA LEU A 290 4.26 -4.46 16.48
C LEU A 290 3.01 -5.34 16.40
N ALA A 291 2.34 -5.37 15.25
CA ALA A 291 1.14 -6.18 15.03
C ALA A 291 0.89 -6.41 13.54
N ASN A 292 0.24 -7.53 13.24
CA ASN A 292 -0.34 -7.85 11.95
C ASN A 292 -1.83 -7.48 11.96
N GLU A 293 -2.29 -6.56 11.11
CA GLU A 293 -3.71 -6.23 10.91
C GLU A 293 -4.55 -6.15 12.21
N PRO A 294 -4.10 -5.37 13.21
CA PRO A 294 -4.84 -5.25 14.45
C PRO A 294 -6.22 -4.62 14.18
N HIS A 295 -7.25 -5.20 14.79
CA HIS A 295 -8.60 -4.67 14.79
C HIS A 295 -9.34 -5.15 16.03
N PHE A 296 -10.08 -4.25 16.67
CA PHE A 296 -10.82 -4.51 17.90
C PHE A 296 -12.31 -4.24 17.72
N ALA A 297 -12.88 -4.74 16.61
CA ALA A 297 -14.28 -4.54 16.25
C ALA A 297 -15.21 -4.96 17.38
N THR A 298 -16.20 -4.15 17.70
CA THR A 298 -17.14 -4.31 18.82
C THR A 298 -18.60 -4.24 18.40
N GLN A 299 -18.93 -3.90 17.15
CA GLN A 299 -20.32 -3.79 16.70
C GLN A 299 -20.94 -5.16 16.33
N LYS A 300 -22.26 -5.28 16.44
CA LYS A 300 -23.00 -6.48 16.00
C LYS A 300 -22.75 -6.76 14.52
N GLY A 301 -22.40 -8.01 14.19
CA GLY A 301 -22.04 -8.41 12.83
C GLY A 301 -20.59 -8.10 12.43
N GLY A 302 -19.86 -7.32 13.22
CA GLY A 302 -18.44 -7.04 13.01
C GLY A 302 -17.55 -8.27 13.18
N TRP A 303 -16.33 -8.21 12.63
CA TRP A 303 -15.42 -9.36 12.58
C TRP A 303 -15.02 -9.83 13.98
N LEU A 304 -15.46 -11.05 14.33
CA LEU A 304 -15.27 -11.65 15.67
C LEU A 304 -15.80 -10.79 16.84
N ALA A 305 -16.61 -9.77 16.57
CA ALA A 305 -17.17 -8.90 17.60
C ALA A 305 -18.06 -9.67 18.59
N LYS A 306 -18.69 -10.78 18.15
CA LYS A 306 -19.47 -11.71 18.99
C LYS A 306 -18.71 -12.27 20.20
N ASN A 307 -17.38 -12.16 20.22
CA ASN A 307 -16.56 -12.54 21.38
C ASN A 307 -16.66 -11.53 22.53
N GLY A 308 -17.38 -10.42 22.34
CA GLY A 308 -17.57 -9.37 23.35
C GLY A 308 -16.28 -8.64 23.68
N VAL A 309 -16.24 -8.15 24.93
CA VAL A 309 -15.08 -7.54 25.60
C VAL A 309 -14.94 -8.13 27.00
N SER A 310 -13.80 -7.91 27.66
CA SER A 310 -13.57 -8.39 29.02
C SER A 310 -14.17 -7.46 30.09
N ASP A 311 -14.32 -7.97 31.30
CA ASP A 311 -14.69 -7.15 32.47
C ASP A 311 -13.67 -6.04 32.74
N LEU A 312 -12.38 -6.30 32.44
CA LEU A 312 -11.30 -5.31 32.53
C LEU A 312 -11.51 -4.17 31.54
N THR A 313 -11.89 -4.50 30.30
CA THR A 313 -12.26 -3.49 29.29
C THR A 313 -13.43 -2.65 29.79
N MET A 314 -14.46 -3.27 30.35
CA MET A 314 -15.61 -2.51 30.87
C MET A 314 -15.29 -1.65 32.08
N GLN A 315 -14.40 -2.12 32.96
CA GLN A 315 -13.92 -1.31 34.07
C GLN A 315 -13.16 -0.08 33.56
N LYS A 316 -12.30 -0.23 32.54
CA LYS A 316 -11.63 0.90 31.92
C LYS A 316 -12.60 1.87 31.25
N PHE A 317 -13.67 1.37 30.61
CA PHE A 317 -14.70 2.23 30.04
C PHE A 317 -15.40 3.08 31.11
N ARG A 318 -15.77 2.48 32.25
CA ARG A 318 -16.37 3.21 33.37
C ARG A 318 -15.46 4.31 33.90
N GLN A 319 -14.16 4.03 33.99
CA GLN A 319 -13.17 5.03 34.38
C GLN A 319 -13.08 6.16 33.34
N TRP A 320 -12.99 5.81 32.05
CA TRP A 320 -12.93 6.79 30.96
C TRP A 320 -14.17 7.70 30.94
N ILE A 321 -15.37 7.14 31.17
CA ILE A 321 -16.61 7.91 31.30
C ILE A 321 -16.57 8.83 32.53
N ALA A 322 -16.06 8.37 33.67
CA ALA A 322 -15.91 9.19 34.87
C ALA A 322 -14.88 10.33 34.70
N GLU A 323 -13.90 10.15 33.82
CA GLU A 323 -12.93 11.20 33.45
C GLU A 323 -13.53 12.21 32.45
N LYS A 324 -14.35 11.74 31.51
CA LYS A 324 -15.02 12.59 30.51
C LYS A 324 -16.17 13.42 31.08
N TYR A 325 -17.00 12.84 31.95
CA TYR A 325 -18.22 13.46 32.46
C TYR A 325 -18.07 13.91 33.92
N LEU A 326 -18.51 15.15 34.21
CA LEU A 326 -18.43 15.73 35.56
C LEU A 326 -19.34 15.04 36.60
N SER A 327 -20.40 14.35 36.16
CA SER A 327 -21.36 13.67 37.03
C SER A 327 -22.09 12.53 36.31
N ILE A 328 -22.66 11.60 37.08
CA ILE A 328 -23.48 10.51 36.52
C ILE A 328 -24.77 11.04 35.88
N ASP A 329 -25.32 12.15 36.37
CA ASP A 329 -26.50 12.78 35.77
C ASP A 329 -26.21 13.29 34.35
N ALA A 330 -24.99 13.79 34.10
CA ALA A 330 -24.57 14.19 32.77
C ALA A 330 -24.43 13.00 31.81
N VAL A 331 -23.97 11.85 32.30
CA VAL A 331 -23.94 10.59 31.52
C VAL A 331 -25.37 10.15 31.21
N ASN A 332 -26.23 10.09 32.22
CA ASN A 332 -27.64 9.70 32.09
C ASN A 332 -28.40 10.57 31.09
N GLN A 333 -28.19 11.89 31.17
CA GLN A 333 -28.76 12.83 30.21
C GLN A 333 -28.24 12.59 28.79
N SER A 334 -26.94 12.36 28.63
CA SER A 334 -26.34 12.19 27.30
C SER A 334 -26.64 10.84 26.65
N HIS A 335 -26.62 9.78 27.43
CA HIS A 335 -26.81 8.40 26.96
C HIS A 335 -28.28 7.95 26.98
N GLY A 336 -29.17 8.72 27.61
CA GLY A 336 -30.57 8.33 27.80
C GLY A 336 -30.73 7.17 28.78
N THR A 337 -29.97 7.19 29.88
CA THR A 337 -29.89 6.12 30.89
C THR A 337 -30.26 6.63 32.28
N GLU A 338 -30.33 5.73 33.26
CA GLU A 338 -30.69 6.03 34.66
C GLU A 338 -29.73 5.33 35.65
N HIS A 339 -28.43 5.41 35.38
CA HIS A 339 -27.40 4.84 36.25
C HIS A 339 -27.32 5.57 37.60
N VAL A 340 -27.12 4.83 38.69
CA VAL A 340 -26.98 5.40 40.05
C VAL A 340 -25.56 5.92 40.28
N SER A 341 -24.56 5.29 39.66
CA SER A 341 -23.15 5.66 39.78
C SER A 341 -22.38 5.30 38.51
N PHE A 342 -21.15 5.82 38.37
CA PHE A 342 -20.24 5.43 37.29
C PHE A 342 -19.94 3.92 37.26
N ALA A 343 -20.05 3.22 38.40
CA ALA A 343 -19.86 1.78 38.46
C ALA A 343 -20.96 0.98 37.74
N ASP A 344 -22.14 1.59 37.58
CA ASP A 344 -23.32 0.99 36.94
C ASP A 344 -23.35 1.22 35.42
N VAL A 345 -22.49 2.12 34.90
CA VAL A 345 -22.39 2.39 33.47
C VAL A 345 -22.00 1.11 32.74
N ASN A 346 -22.77 0.76 31.71
CA ASN A 346 -22.56 -0.43 30.91
C ASN A 346 -23.03 -0.21 29.47
N VAL A 347 -22.46 -0.96 28.54
CA VAL A 347 -22.88 -1.00 27.14
C VAL A 347 -23.04 -2.46 26.74
N ASP A 348 -24.15 -2.79 26.11
CA ASP A 348 -24.36 -4.16 25.62
C ASP A 348 -23.37 -4.47 24.49
N MET A 349 -22.60 -5.54 24.66
CA MET A 349 -21.59 -5.98 23.70
C MET A 349 -22.03 -7.28 23.00
N PRO A 350 -21.94 -7.37 21.66
CA PRO A 350 -21.49 -6.35 20.72
C PRO A 350 -22.45 -5.15 20.63
N ILE A 351 -21.91 -3.93 20.47
CA ILE A 351 -22.69 -2.69 20.40
C ILE A 351 -23.59 -2.67 19.15
N ASP A 352 -24.81 -2.14 19.29
CA ASP A 352 -25.75 -2.06 18.19
C ASP A 352 -25.36 -0.94 17.20
N PRO A 353 -25.12 -1.22 15.91
CA PRO A 353 -24.82 -0.17 14.93
C PRO A 353 -25.95 0.85 14.77
N ALA A 354 -27.19 0.53 15.19
CA ALA A 354 -28.29 1.50 15.23
C ALA A 354 -28.07 2.66 16.22
N LEU A 355 -27.10 2.55 17.13
CA LEU A 355 -26.71 3.62 18.04
C LEU A 355 -25.77 4.65 17.39
N ARG A 356 -25.27 4.41 16.17
CA ARG A 356 -24.44 5.38 15.45
C ARG A 356 -25.17 6.72 15.30
N GLY A 357 -24.45 7.82 15.54
CA GLY A 357 -25.00 9.17 15.62
C GLY A 357 -25.42 9.61 17.03
N THR A 358 -25.28 8.76 18.05
CA THR A 358 -25.60 9.07 19.46
C THR A 358 -24.36 9.20 20.34
N ALA A 359 -24.51 9.77 21.54
CA ALA A 359 -23.42 9.95 22.49
C ALA A 359 -22.78 8.63 22.95
N ILE A 360 -23.58 7.58 23.21
CA ILE A 360 -23.06 6.29 23.69
C ILE A 360 -22.22 5.56 22.64
N TRP A 361 -22.60 5.67 21.37
CA TRP A 361 -21.80 5.13 20.26
C TRP A 361 -20.46 5.87 20.16
N TYR A 362 -20.49 7.21 20.16
CA TYR A 362 -19.29 8.02 20.09
C TYR A 362 -18.33 7.73 21.24
N ASP A 363 -18.84 7.75 22.47
CA ASP A 363 -18.05 7.50 23.67
C ASP A 363 -17.42 6.11 23.66
N TRP A 364 -18.16 5.09 23.24
CA TRP A 364 -17.62 3.74 23.11
C TRP A 364 -16.52 3.66 22.05
N CYS A 365 -16.75 4.19 20.85
CA CYS A 365 -15.76 4.19 19.77
C CYS A 365 -14.50 4.95 20.17
N ARG A 366 -14.64 6.13 20.80
CA ARG A 366 -13.51 6.94 21.25
C ARG A 366 -12.73 6.28 22.40
N PHE A 367 -13.43 5.69 23.37
CA PHE A 367 -12.79 4.85 24.39
C PHE A 367 -12.02 3.67 23.78
N ASN A 368 -12.63 2.98 22.80
CA ASN A 368 -12.00 1.83 22.14
C ASN A 368 -10.73 2.25 21.39
N MET A 369 -10.72 3.45 20.78
CA MET A 369 -9.52 4.07 20.22
C MET A 369 -8.47 4.34 21.29
N ASP A 370 -8.84 4.99 22.40
CA ASP A 370 -7.90 5.38 23.46
C ASP A 370 -7.24 4.17 24.16
N ARG A 371 -7.98 3.08 24.42
CA ARG A 371 -7.37 1.86 25.01
C ARG A 371 -6.43 1.14 24.04
N VAL A 372 -6.69 1.23 22.74
CA VAL A 372 -5.81 0.67 21.70
C VAL A 372 -4.57 1.55 21.52
N ASN A 373 -4.73 2.87 21.60
CA ASN A 373 -3.62 3.83 21.66
C ASN A 373 -2.69 3.52 22.85
N ASP A 374 -3.25 3.27 24.03
CA ASP A 374 -2.50 2.82 25.22
C ASP A 374 -1.76 1.49 24.96
N TRP A 375 -2.42 0.52 24.36
CA TRP A 375 -1.80 -0.76 24.03
C TRP A 375 -0.60 -0.63 23.09
N PHE A 376 -0.73 0.13 21.99
CA PHE A 376 0.39 0.33 21.07
C PHE A 376 1.49 1.20 21.65
N THR A 377 1.14 2.16 22.51
CA THR A 377 2.13 2.94 23.29
C THR A 377 2.91 2.03 24.23
N PHE A 378 2.24 1.10 24.90
CA PHE A 378 2.87 0.05 25.72
C PHE A 378 3.81 -0.81 24.88
N LEU A 379 3.36 -1.37 23.75
CA LEU A 379 4.19 -2.20 22.89
C LEU A 379 5.43 -1.46 22.36
N LYS A 380 5.27 -0.23 21.88
CA LYS A 380 6.39 0.63 21.45
C LYS A 380 7.38 0.85 22.58
N THR A 381 6.89 1.27 23.75
CA THR A 381 7.75 1.59 24.88
C THR A 381 8.49 0.35 25.39
N THR A 382 7.81 -0.80 25.46
CA THR A 382 8.41 -2.07 25.90
C THR A 382 9.43 -2.60 24.90
N THR A 383 9.14 -2.57 23.61
CA THR A 383 10.11 -2.99 22.57
C THR A 383 11.35 -2.10 22.60
N GLN A 384 11.20 -0.78 22.57
CA GLN A 384 12.32 0.17 22.62
C GLN A 384 13.08 0.18 23.96
N ARG A 385 12.46 -0.28 25.06
CA ARG A 385 13.15 -0.44 26.35
C ARG A 385 14.16 -1.60 26.31
N HIS A 386 13.79 -2.69 25.63
CA HIS A 386 14.60 -3.92 25.56
C HIS A 386 15.43 -4.06 24.28
N ASP A 387 15.27 -3.14 23.35
CA ASP A 387 16.15 -2.97 22.20
C ASP A 387 17.24 -1.90 22.49
N PRO A 388 18.52 -2.30 22.64
CA PRO A 388 19.64 -1.37 22.85
C PRO A 388 19.78 -0.24 21.81
N HIS A 389 19.32 -0.45 20.57
CA HIS A 389 19.37 0.55 19.50
C HIS A 389 18.12 1.43 19.43
N ARG A 390 17.07 1.11 20.20
CA ARG A 390 15.77 1.80 20.18
C ARG A 390 15.23 1.92 18.76
N SER A 391 15.21 0.81 18.04
CA SER A 391 14.86 0.79 16.63
C SER A 391 13.44 1.34 16.39
N PRO A 392 13.19 1.91 15.20
CA PRO A 392 11.87 2.34 14.77
C PRO A 392 10.79 1.27 14.93
N VAL A 393 9.56 1.69 15.21
CA VAL A 393 8.39 0.78 15.20
C VAL A 393 7.47 1.05 14.01
N SER A 394 6.75 0.00 13.60
CA SER A 394 5.71 0.02 12.59
C SER A 394 4.52 -0.86 13.02
N ILE A 395 3.35 -0.63 12.45
CA ILE A 395 2.11 -1.35 12.68
C ILE A 395 1.52 -1.62 11.30
N LYS A 396 1.20 -2.88 10.98
CA LYS A 396 0.51 -3.23 9.73
C LYS A 396 -0.98 -2.93 9.90
N THR A 397 -1.40 -1.68 9.76
CA THR A 397 -2.84 -1.34 9.77
C THR A 397 -3.50 -1.82 8.48
N LEU A 398 -4.76 -2.25 8.56
CA LEU A 398 -5.54 -2.64 7.38
C LEU A 398 -5.63 -1.46 6.38
N GLY A 399 -5.30 -1.67 5.11
CA GLY A 399 -5.17 -0.61 4.11
C GLY A 399 -6.47 0.13 3.80
N HIS A 400 -7.61 -0.47 4.12
CA HIS A 400 -8.93 0.13 3.97
C HIS A 400 -9.41 0.84 5.25
N THR A 401 -8.67 0.82 6.37
CA THR A 401 -9.15 1.39 7.64
C THR A 401 -9.45 2.89 7.53
N LEU A 402 -8.62 3.65 6.82
CA LEU A 402 -8.87 5.08 6.61
C LEU A 402 -10.20 5.31 5.88
N GLY A 403 -10.38 4.67 4.71
CA GLY A 403 -11.54 4.83 3.83
C GLY A 403 -12.82 4.13 4.30
N SER A 404 -12.75 3.26 5.30
CA SER A 404 -13.91 2.55 5.84
C SER A 404 -14.88 3.51 6.53
N SER A 405 -16.17 3.19 6.55
CA SER A 405 -17.16 3.87 7.42
C SER A 405 -17.27 3.22 8.81
N GLU A 406 -16.52 2.15 9.06
CA GLU A 406 -16.51 1.47 10.35
C GLU A 406 -15.44 2.06 11.27
N ARG A 407 -15.84 2.41 12.51
CA ARG A 407 -14.96 3.02 13.53
C ARG A 407 -15.03 2.33 14.89
N ASP A 408 -15.73 1.20 14.97
CA ASP A 408 -15.83 0.39 16.20
C ASP A 408 -14.59 -0.49 16.44
N GLY A 409 -13.61 -0.47 15.52
CA GLY A 409 -12.37 -1.24 15.55
C GLY A 409 -11.28 -0.73 16.49
N GLY A 410 -11.45 0.46 17.09
CA GLY A 410 -10.48 1.06 18.00
C GLY A 410 -9.21 1.59 17.30
N MET A 411 -9.26 1.82 15.98
CA MET A 411 -8.12 2.25 15.20
C MET A 411 -8.13 3.78 15.02
N ASP A 412 -7.48 4.51 15.92
CA ASP A 412 -7.25 5.97 15.78
C ASP A 412 -6.14 6.20 14.74
N ILE A 413 -6.52 6.45 13.50
CA ILE A 413 -5.57 6.50 12.38
C ILE A 413 -4.57 7.64 12.56
N GLU A 414 -5.00 8.81 13.03
CA GLU A 414 -4.08 9.93 13.29
C GLU A 414 -3.05 9.57 14.37
N TYR A 415 -3.51 9.09 15.52
CA TYR A 415 -2.63 8.76 16.63
C TYR A 415 -1.65 7.65 16.25
N LEU A 416 -2.15 6.57 15.65
CA LEU A 416 -1.32 5.42 15.28
C LEU A 416 -0.30 5.78 14.19
N THR A 417 -0.65 6.62 13.20
CA THR A 417 0.32 7.15 12.24
C THR A 417 1.42 7.96 12.95
N LYS A 418 1.06 8.85 13.89
CA LYS A 418 2.02 9.68 14.62
C LYS A 418 2.84 8.90 15.65
N LEU A 419 2.34 7.77 16.14
CA LEU A 419 3.05 6.89 17.08
C LEU A 419 4.25 6.19 16.42
N GLN A 420 4.16 5.86 15.14
CA GLN A 420 5.16 5.06 14.41
C GLN A 420 6.28 5.93 13.82
N GLU A 421 7.55 5.60 14.07
CA GLU A 421 8.66 6.20 13.30
C GLU A 421 8.62 5.79 11.82
N ILE A 422 8.07 4.61 11.53
CA ILE A 422 7.82 4.09 10.19
C ILE A 422 6.35 3.69 10.10
N PRO A 423 5.43 4.61 9.76
CA PRO A 423 4.04 4.27 9.50
C PRO A 423 3.93 3.10 8.52
N GLY A 424 3.08 2.13 8.82
CA GLY A 424 2.88 0.97 7.95
C GLY A 424 1.44 0.59 7.72
N SER A 425 1.24 -0.26 6.71
CA SER A 425 -0.06 -0.81 6.32
C SER A 425 0.12 -2.08 5.45
N ASP A 426 -0.98 -2.58 4.89
CA ASP A 426 -1.12 -3.65 3.90
C ASP A 426 -2.01 -3.14 2.75
N LEU A 427 -1.54 -2.12 2.02
CA LEU A 427 -2.36 -1.39 1.06
C LEU A 427 -2.84 -2.28 -0.07
N ARG A 428 -3.98 -1.88 -0.63
CA ARG A 428 -4.67 -2.62 -1.67
C ARG A 428 -4.73 -1.82 -2.96
N VAL A 429 -4.52 -2.49 -4.09
CA VAL A 429 -4.76 -1.97 -5.45
C VAL A 429 -5.40 -3.08 -6.26
N VAL A 430 -6.44 -2.76 -7.04
CA VAL A 430 -7.22 -3.78 -7.74
C VAL A 430 -7.24 -3.54 -9.24
N PRO A 431 -6.70 -4.45 -10.07
CA PRO A 431 -6.71 -4.27 -11.52
C PRO A 431 -8.11 -4.47 -12.12
N GLN A 432 -8.36 -3.83 -13.26
CA GLN A 432 -9.45 -4.25 -14.14
C GLN A 432 -9.32 -5.73 -14.52
N GLY A 433 -10.45 -6.39 -14.80
CA GLY A 433 -10.47 -7.82 -15.11
C GLY A 433 -10.42 -8.75 -13.88
N THR A 434 -10.44 -8.20 -12.68
CA THR A 434 -10.47 -8.95 -11.41
C THR A 434 -11.80 -9.67 -11.19
N THR A 435 -11.72 -10.91 -10.69
CA THR A 435 -12.87 -11.65 -10.15
C THR A 435 -12.96 -11.46 -8.64
N PHE A 436 -14.16 -11.09 -8.16
CA PHE A 436 -14.44 -10.92 -6.73
C PHE A 436 -15.25 -12.09 -6.19
N TYR A 437 -14.85 -12.58 -5.01
CA TYR A 437 -15.52 -13.69 -4.35
C TYR A 437 -16.23 -13.27 -3.06
N GLY A 438 -15.76 -12.25 -2.34
CA GLY A 438 -16.31 -11.75 -1.07
C GLY A 438 -17.53 -10.82 -1.18
N LYS A 439 -18.14 -10.49 -0.03
CA LYS A 439 -19.21 -9.47 0.07
C LYS A 439 -18.58 -8.07 0.01
N ASN A 440 -19.20 -7.17 -0.75
CA ASN A 440 -19.02 -5.71 -0.77
C ASN A 440 -17.60 -5.17 -0.91
N GLU A 441 -17.38 -4.44 -1.99
CA GLU A 441 -16.31 -3.48 -2.18
C GLU A 441 -16.98 -2.44 -3.07
N ASP A 442 -17.24 -1.28 -2.51
CA ASP A 442 -18.13 -0.30 -3.12
C ASP A 442 -17.46 0.35 -4.34
N GLY A 443 -18.24 0.99 -5.21
CA GLY A 443 -17.73 1.69 -6.40
C GLY A 443 -17.32 0.81 -7.59
N ARG A 444 -17.80 -0.44 -7.68
CA ARG A 444 -17.44 -1.44 -8.72
C ARG A 444 -18.32 -1.47 -9.96
N ASP A 445 -19.33 -0.61 -10.03
CA ASP A 445 -20.17 -0.54 -11.21
C ASP A 445 -19.31 -0.18 -12.44
N THR A 446 -19.34 -1.00 -13.49
CA THR A 446 -18.48 -0.80 -14.68
C THR A 446 -18.89 0.42 -15.50
N GLU A 447 -20.08 0.98 -15.24
CA GLU A 447 -20.62 2.15 -15.93
C GLU A 447 -20.44 3.43 -15.10
N THR A 448 -20.49 3.34 -13.76
CA THR A 448 -20.51 4.50 -12.84
C THR A 448 -19.40 4.50 -11.79
N GLY A 449 -18.85 3.33 -11.48
CA GLY A 449 -17.79 3.11 -10.51
C GLY A 449 -16.37 3.39 -11.03
N TRP A 450 -15.34 3.09 -10.24
CA TRP A 450 -13.93 3.36 -10.58
C TRP A 450 -13.51 2.68 -11.89
N ALA A 451 -14.03 1.48 -12.17
CA ALA A 451 -13.71 0.71 -13.38
C ALA A 451 -14.19 1.39 -14.66
N SER A 452 -15.17 2.29 -14.57
CA SER A 452 -15.59 3.14 -15.68
C SER A 452 -14.52 4.17 -16.09
N ARG A 453 -13.55 4.49 -15.22
CA ARG A 453 -12.54 5.55 -15.42
C ARG A 453 -11.10 5.04 -15.48
N TYR A 454 -10.77 4.03 -14.67
CA TYR A 454 -9.39 3.66 -14.37
C TYR A 454 -9.06 2.22 -14.70
N ALA A 455 -7.80 1.99 -15.07
CA ALA A 455 -7.23 0.66 -15.31
C ALA A 455 -7.10 -0.16 -14.01
N TYR A 456 -7.12 0.49 -12.85
CA TYR A 456 -7.12 -0.13 -11.53
C TYR A 456 -7.67 0.81 -10.44
N LEU A 457 -8.17 0.24 -9.34
CA LEU A 457 -8.58 0.98 -8.15
C LEU A 457 -7.34 1.48 -7.40
N TRP A 458 -6.99 2.75 -7.63
CA TRP A 458 -5.78 3.38 -7.10
C TRP A 458 -6.01 4.20 -5.82
N VAL A 459 -7.26 4.55 -5.53
CA VAL A 459 -7.64 5.51 -4.49
C VAL A 459 -7.23 5.03 -3.10
N ASP A 460 -7.54 3.78 -2.74
CA ASP A 460 -7.22 3.20 -1.42
C ASP A 460 -5.73 3.36 -1.06
N GLN A 461 -4.84 2.90 -1.94
CA GLN A 461 -3.40 3.03 -1.78
C GLN A 461 -2.97 4.49 -1.69
N SER A 462 -3.43 5.31 -2.64
CA SER A 462 -2.95 6.69 -2.80
C SER A 462 -3.39 7.58 -1.65
N MET A 463 -4.62 7.39 -1.16
CA MET A 463 -5.20 8.19 -0.10
C MET A 463 -4.51 7.93 1.24
N VAL A 464 -4.20 6.68 1.58
CA VAL A 464 -3.47 6.35 2.82
C VAL A 464 -2.04 6.91 2.78
N LEU A 465 -1.37 6.82 1.63
CA LEU A 465 -0.03 7.38 1.46
C LEU A 465 -0.04 8.91 1.57
N ASP A 466 -0.96 9.61 0.89
CA ASP A 466 -1.08 11.06 0.96
C ASP A 466 -1.51 11.53 2.37
N PHE A 467 -2.40 10.81 3.06
CA PHE A 467 -2.77 11.07 4.45
C PHE A 467 -1.54 10.97 5.37
N THR A 468 -0.83 9.86 5.28
CA THR A 468 0.37 9.61 6.11
C THR A 468 1.45 10.64 5.85
N LYS A 469 1.72 10.94 4.58
CA LYS A 469 2.72 11.94 4.17
C LYS A 469 2.27 13.38 4.37
N SER A 470 1.01 13.61 4.76
CA SER A 470 0.55 14.91 5.26
C SER A 470 0.84 15.07 6.74
N LEU A 471 0.62 14.03 7.54
CA LEU A 471 0.89 14.06 8.99
C LEU A 471 2.37 13.94 9.33
N CYS A 472 3.13 13.17 8.55
CA CYS A 472 4.50 12.79 8.83
C CYS A 472 5.34 12.77 7.53
N PRO A 473 5.57 13.93 6.87
CA PRO A 473 6.20 14.01 5.55
C PRO A 473 7.59 13.35 5.48
N ASP A 474 8.38 13.46 6.56
CA ASP A 474 9.76 12.97 6.63
C ASP A 474 9.89 11.53 7.17
N ARG A 475 8.79 10.83 7.45
CA ARG A 475 8.84 9.43 7.91
C ARG A 475 8.73 8.48 6.71
N PRO A 476 9.59 7.44 6.59
CA PRO A 476 9.40 6.43 5.56
C PRO A 476 8.11 5.66 5.80
N PHE A 477 7.46 5.21 4.73
CA PHE A 477 6.26 4.37 4.81
C PHE A 477 6.61 2.92 4.47
N TYR A 478 6.19 1.97 5.30
CA TYR A 478 6.41 0.55 5.08
C TYR A 478 5.09 -0.20 4.83
N ASP A 479 4.90 -0.66 3.60
CA ASP A 479 3.86 -1.62 3.32
C ASP A 479 4.37 -3.04 3.53
N SER A 480 3.88 -3.67 4.58
CA SER A 480 4.44 -4.93 5.10
C SER A 480 3.72 -6.17 4.59
N GLU A 481 2.65 -6.00 3.80
CA GLU A 481 1.86 -7.05 3.16
C GLU A 481 1.05 -6.48 1.98
N TRP A 482 1.73 -5.88 1.00
CA TRP A 482 1.03 -5.18 -0.08
C TRP A 482 0.11 -6.12 -0.87
N HIS A 483 -1.17 -5.78 -0.92
CA HIS A 483 -2.25 -6.54 -1.52
C HIS A 483 -2.62 -6.03 -2.92
N GLY A 484 -1.61 -5.75 -3.75
CA GLY A 484 -1.80 -5.42 -5.17
C GLY A 484 -1.79 -6.64 -6.11
N PHE A 485 -1.40 -7.82 -5.61
CA PHE A 485 -1.39 -9.08 -6.38
C PHE A 485 -2.63 -9.96 -6.14
N GLY A 486 -3.35 -9.72 -5.05
CA GLY A 486 -4.56 -10.47 -4.69
C GLY A 486 -4.88 -10.35 -3.20
N THR A 487 -6.12 -10.69 -2.85
CA THR A 487 -6.58 -10.88 -1.45
C THR A 487 -7.57 -12.03 -1.37
N VAL A 488 -7.91 -12.53 -0.18
CA VAL A 488 -8.95 -13.57 -0.06
C VAL A 488 -10.31 -13.19 -0.66
N SER A 489 -10.59 -11.90 -0.90
CA SER A 489 -11.83 -11.41 -1.52
C SER A 489 -11.75 -11.27 -3.04
N TRP A 490 -10.57 -11.25 -3.66
CA TRP A 490 -10.40 -11.06 -5.10
C TRP A 490 -9.17 -11.72 -5.73
N ARG A 491 -9.30 -12.11 -7.00
CA ARG A 491 -8.23 -12.72 -7.80
C ARG A 491 -8.19 -12.18 -9.22
N HIS A 492 -6.98 -12.10 -9.78
CA HIS A 492 -6.75 -11.87 -11.20
C HIS A 492 -5.85 -12.98 -11.74
N TYR A 493 -6.33 -13.73 -12.72
CA TYR A 493 -5.65 -14.96 -13.20
C TYR A 493 -4.58 -14.70 -14.27
N HIS A 494 -4.57 -13.51 -14.86
CA HIS A 494 -3.68 -13.14 -15.95
C HIS A 494 -3.03 -11.78 -15.72
N MET A 495 -2.47 -11.56 -14.52
CA MET A 495 -1.96 -10.25 -14.16
C MET A 495 -0.81 -9.83 -15.09
N ASN A 496 -0.92 -8.63 -15.66
CA ASN A 496 -0.04 -8.18 -16.73
C ASN A 496 1.08 -7.25 -16.22
N ARG A 497 2.20 -7.19 -16.96
CA ARG A 497 3.36 -6.35 -16.61
C ARG A 497 3.03 -4.86 -16.48
N PRO A 498 2.24 -4.24 -17.39
CA PRO A 498 1.90 -2.82 -17.28
C PRO A 498 1.21 -2.47 -15.96
N TYR A 499 0.22 -3.26 -15.52
CA TYR A 499 -0.45 -3.06 -14.23
C TYR A 499 0.53 -3.10 -13.07
N VAL A 500 1.33 -4.18 -12.96
CA VAL A 500 2.29 -4.36 -11.86
C VAL A 500 3.25 -3.17 -11.79
N ARG A 501 3.80 -2.78 -12.96
CA ARG A 501 4.69 -1.63 -13.06
C ARG A 501 4.01 -0.33 -12.63
N SER A 502 2.82 -0.05 -13.16
CA SER A 502 2.07 1.18 -12.90
C SER A 502 1.62 1.33 -11.44
N ALA A 503 1.04 0.28 -10.86
CA ALA A 503 0.55 0.30 -9.48
C ALA A 503 1.68 0.54 -8.47
N MET A 504 2.86 -0.06 -8.71
CA MET A 504 4.03 0.14 -7.87
C MET A 504 4.64 1.53 -8.05
N TRP A 505 4.85 1.99 -9.29
CA TRP A 505 5.30 3.37 -9.52
C TRP A 505 4.38 4.41 -8.88
N LEU A 506 3.07 4.18 -8.91
CA LEU A 506 2.12 5.03 -8.22
C LEU A 506 2.37 5.06 -6.71
N ALA A 507 2.56 3.89 -6.10
CA ALA A 507 2.83 3.76 -4.66
C ALA A 507 4.06 4.57 -4.24
N PHE A 508 5.18 4.41 -4.93
CA PHE A 508 6.44 5.06 -4.56
C PHE A 508 6.44 6.57 -4.87
N THR A 509 5.78 7.02 -5.94
CA THR A 509 5.60 8.46 -6.23
C THR A 509 4.60 9.15 -5.29
N HIS A 510 3.82 8.38 -4.53
CA HIS A 510 2.96 8.88 -3.44
C HIS A 510 3.61 8.73 -2.05
N GLY A 511 4.82 8.17 -1.97
CA GLY A 511 5.60 8.16 -0.74
C GLY A 511 5.77 6.81 -0.05
N MET A 512 5.40 5.71 -0.68
CA MET A 512 5.86 4.38 -0.24
C MET A 512 7.40 4.38 -0.21
N SER A 513 7.99 3.79 0.83
CA SER A 513 9.46 3.79 1.03
C SER A 513 10.03 2.39 1.16
N MET A 514 9.19 1.41 1.49
CA MET A 514 9.54 0.01 1.67
C MET A 514 8.31 -0.85 1.40
N ILE A 515 8.49 -2.02 0.78
CA ILE A 515 7.37 -2.91 0.39
C ILE A 515 7.70 -4.39 0.63
N ASN A 516 6.71 -5.15 1.09
CA ASN A 516 6.81 -6.61 1.22
C ASN A 516 5.48 -7.26 0.78
N PRO A 517 5.23 -7.43 -0.53
CA PRO A 517 3.95 -7.92 -1.03
C PRO A 517 3.57 -9.33 -0.58
N TRP A 518 2.26 -9.56 -0.51
CA TRP A 518 1.65 -10.88 -0.32
C TRP A 518 1.55 -11.63 -1.67
N LEU A 519 2.17 -12.78 -1.88
CA LEU A 519 3.23 -13.44 -1.10
C LEU A 519 4.10 -14.32 -2.01
N TRP A 520 5.19 -14.89 -1.48
CA TRP A 520 5.90 -16.00 -2.11
C TRP A 520 5.58 -17.34 -1.45
N GLY A 521 4.72 -18.11 -2.10
CA GLY A 521 4.13 -19.34 -1.59
C GLY A 521 4.84 -20.65 -1.90
N ARG A 522 6.01 -20.59 -2.56
CA ARG A 522 6.71 -21.78 -3.08
C ARG A 522 7.97 -22.13 -2.30
N GLY A 523 8.20 -23.43 -2.10
CA GLY A 523 9.47 -23.99 -1.64
C GLY A 523 10.54 -23.99 -2.73
N LEU A 524 11.79 -24.30 -2.36
CA LEU A 524 12.91 -24.41 -3.31
C LEU A 524 12.75 -25.59 -4.28
N ASP A 525 11.97 -26.60 -3.90
CA ASP A 525 11.56 -27.73 -4.72
C ASP A 525 10.38 -27.41 -5.66
N GLY A 526 9.87 -26.18 -5.61
CA GLY A 526 8.71 -25.73 -6.37
C GLY A 526 7.37 -25.98 -5.70
N GLY A 527 7.30 -26.72 -4.59
CA GLY A 527 6.04 -27.10 -3.95
C GLY A 527 5.28 -25.92 -3.32
N LEU A 528 3.95 -25.96 -3.41
CA LEU A 528 3.06 -24.95 -2.82
C LEU A 528 2.89 -25.13 -1.31
N ASN A 529 3.02 -24.04 -0.55
CA ASN A 529 2.81 -24.01 0.89
C ASN A 529 1.33 -24.07 1.24
N ASP A 530 0.90 -25.10 1.97
CA ASP A 530 -0.51 -25.34 2.25
C ASP A 530 -1.18 -24.35 3.23
N LYS A 531 -0.45 -23.33 3.71
CA LYS A 531 -0.94 -22.21 4.54
C LYS A 531 -1.54 -21.06 3.73
N ALA A 532 -1.31 -21.01 2.43
CA ALA A 532 -1.90 -20.04 1.51
C ALA A 532 -2.73 -20.78 0.44
N ASP A 533 -3.49 -20.04 -0.36
CA ASP A 533 -4.45 -20.64 -1.28
C ASP A 533 -3.94 -20.87 -2.71
N HIS A 534 -2.99 -20.04 -3.18
CA HIS A 534 -2.30 -20.17 -4.48
C HIS A 534 -3.18 -20.16 -5.74
N ILE A 535 -4.50 -20.01 -5.63
CA ILE A 535 -5.36 -19.94 -6.83
C ILE A 535 -5.31 -18.52 -7.37
N GLY A 536 -4.63 -18.32 -8.51
CA GLY A 536 -4.50 -16.98 -9.13
C GLY A 536 -3.75 -15.98 -8.25
N GLU A 537 -2.82 -16.47 -7.44
CA GLU A 537 -1.95 -15.68 -6.56
C GLU A 537 -0.62 -15.35 -7.27
N LEU A 538 0.21 -14.47 -6.68
CA LEU A 538 1.50 -14.08 -7.27
C LEU A 538 2.41 -15.29 -7.55
N ALA A 539 2.54 -16.21 -6.59
CA ALA A 539 3.46 -17.35 -6.68
C ALA A 539 3.14 -18.35 -7.80
N THR A 540 1.98 -18.25 -8.44
CA THR A 540 1.57 -19.07 -9.60
C THR A 540 1.52 -18.28 -10.90
N GLN A 541 2.07 -17.06 -10.93
CA GLN A 541 1.98 -16.14 -12.07
C GLN A 541 3.37 -15.64 -12.50
N PRO A 542 4.10 -16.39 -13.35
CA PRO A 542 5.48 -16.04 -13.74
C PRO A 542 5.63 -14.64 -14.32
N ILE A 543 4.67 -14.18 -15.12
CA ILE A 543 4.66 -12.84 -15.71
C ILE A 543 4.61 -11.74 -14.64
N ALA A 544 3.79 -11.92 -13.60
CA ALA A 544 3.63 -10.96 -12.52
C ALA A 544 4.85 -10.94 -11.59
N VAL A 545 5.43 -12.11 -11.30
CA VAL A 545 6.67 -12.26 -10.52
C VAL A 545 7.85 -11.59 -11.23
N ASP A 546 8.01 -11.84 -12.53
CA ASP A 546 9.01 -11.18 -13.38
C ASP A 546 8.84 -9.66 -13.37
N ALA A 547 7.60 -9.19 -13.54
CA ALA A 547 7.30 -7.76 -13.50
C ALA A 547 7.65 -7.12 -12.15
N TYR A 548 7.35 -7.80 -11.03
CA TYR A 548 7.66 -7.33 -9.67
C TYR A 548 9.17 -7.14 -9.47
N GLY A 549 9.98 -8.17 -9.74
CA GLY A 549 11.43 -8.07 -9.56
C GLY A 549 12.04 -6.98 -10.46
N ARG A 550 11.60 -6.89 -11.72
CA ARG A 550 12.09 -5.89 -12.68
C ARG A 550 11.70 -4.46 -12.30
N VAL A 551 10.46 -4.21 -11.86
CA VAL A 551 10.06 -2.85 -11.47
C VAL A 551 10.76 -2.40 -10.19
N MET A 552 11.06 -3.30 -9.25
CA MET A 552 11.84 -2.91 -8.07
C MET A 552 13.29 -2.54 -8.40
N LYS A 553 13.91 -3.18 -9.41
CA LYS A 553 15.19 -2.73 -9.96
C LYS A 553 15.06 -1.34 -10.60
N GLU A 554 14.02 -1.13 -11.42
CA GLU A 554 13.77 0.15 -12.11
C GLU A 554 13.57 1.30 -11.11
N LEU A 555 12.70 1.12 -10.11
CA LEU A 555 12.44 2.09 -9.06
C LEU A 555 13.69 2.43 -8.27
N ASN A 556 14.53 1.44 -7.95
CA ASN A 556 15.78 1.65 -7.24
C ASN A 556 16.86 2.35 -8.09
N ALA A 557 16.91 2.09 -9.40
CA ALA A 557 17.78 2.81 -10.31
C ALA A 557 17.44 4.31 -10.39
N HIS A 558 16.18 4.66 -10.09
CA HIS A 558 15.65 6.02 -10.14
C HIS A 558 15.19 6.57 -8.77
N ALA A 559 15.60 5.96 -7.66
CA ALA A 559 15.03 6.24 -6.33
C ALA A 559 15.12 7.71 -5.92
N ALA A 560 16.22 8.40 -6.25
CA ALA A 560 16.38 9.83 -5.95
C ALA A 560 15.29 10.70 -6.61
N ASP A 561 14.92 10.39 -7.84
CA ASP A 561 13.90 11.12 -8.59
C ASP A 561 12.49 10.79 -8.09
N VAL A 562 12.25 9.53 -7.78
CA VAL A 562 10.98 9.06 -7.24
C VAL A 562 10.71 9.70 -5.87
N ILE A 563 11.68 9.70 -4.96
CA ILE A 563 11.56 10.35 -3.65
C ILE A 563 11.34 11.85 -3.80
N ALA A 564 12.09 12.52 -4.68
CA ALA A 564 11.94 13.95 -4.92
C ALA A 564 10.56 14.31 -5.52
N SER A 565 9.88 13.35 -6.17
CA SER A 565 8.55 13.55 -6.75
C SER A 565 7.43 13.62 -5.71
N VAL A 566 7.67 13.10 -4.50
CA VAL A 566 6.76 13.18 -3.37
C VAL A 566 6.87 14.59 -2.79
N PRO A 567 5.82 15.42 -2.81
CA PRO A 567 5.94 16.80 -2.34
C PRO A 567 6.25 16.80 -0.84
N SER A 568 7.04 17.75 -0.35
CA SER A 568 7.24 17.96 1.09
C SER A 568 6.10 18.77 1.73
N GLN A 569 5.46 19.64 0.95
CA GLN A 569 4.31 20.45 1.35
C GLN A 569 3.11 20.18 0.45
N ARG A 570 1.91 20.22 1.03
CA ARG A 570 0.61 20.03 0.37
C ARG A 570 -0.12 21.37 0.41
N ASP A 571 -0.54 21.86 -0.74
CA ASP A 571 -1.16 23.19 -0.88
C ASP A 571 -2.66 23.12 -0.62
N ILE A 572 -3.28 22.02 -1.03
CA ILE A 572 -4.71 21.77 -0.82
C ILE A 572 -4.82 20.67 0.22
N VAL A 573 -5.44 20.97 1.36
CA VAL A 573 -5.54 20.03 2.48
C VAL A 573 -7.00 19.73 2.79
N ILE A 574 -7.36 18.45 2.75
CA ILE A 574 -8.69 17.96 3.10
C ILE A 574 -8.77 17.89 4.63
N PHE A 575 -9.78 18.52 5.21
CA PHE A 575 -10.06 18.43 6.64
C PHE A 575 -10.60 17.04 6.98
N TYR A 576 -9.81 16.24 7.71
CA TYR A 576 -10.23 14.95 8.25
C TYR A 576 -10.71 15.14 9.69
N CYS A 577 -11.99 14.86 9.96
CA CYS A 577 -12.59 14.92 11.28
C CYS A 577 -13.00 13.51 11.76
N GLU A 578 -12.31 13.00 12.78
CA GLU A 578 -12.63 11.69 13.38
C GLU A 578 -14.03 11.67 14.00
N ASP A 579 -14.53 12.81 14.49
CA ASP A 579 -15.87 12.89 15.09
C ASP A 579 -16.97 12.54 14.09
N SER A 580 -16.89 13.12 12.89
CA SER A 580 -17.78 12.75 11.78
C SER A 580 -17.51 11.34 11.26
N ALA A 581 -16.25 10.90 11.19
CA ALA A 581 -15.94 9.53 10.78
C ALA A 581 -16.54 8.47 11.73
N ILE A 582 -16.63 8.75 13.03
CA ILE A 582 -17.26 7.87 14.02
C ILE A 582 -18.79 7.87 13.87
N GLN A 583 -19.39 9.04 13.66
CA GLN A 583 -20.84 9.24 13.79
C GLN A 583 -21.61 9.11 12.47
N ASP A 584 -20.97 9.36 11.33
CA ASP A 584 -21.64 9.43 10.03
C ASP A 584 -21.11 8.34 9.08
N PRO A 585 -21.94 7.35 8.70
CA PRO A 585 -21.52 6.33 7.73
C PRO A 585 -21.19 6.88 6.34
N ASP A 586 -21.70 8.05 5.97
CA ASP A 586 -21.49 8.64 4.64
C ASP A 586 -20.23 9.53 4.56
N TYR A 587 -19.64 9.89 5.70
CA TYR A 587 -18.49 10.81 5.77
C TYR A 587 -17.29 10.32 4.94
N MET A 588 -16.79 9.11 5.20
CA MET A 588 -15.60 8.61 4.49
C MET A 588 -15.81 8.31 3.00
N PRO A 589 -16.96 7.76 2.56
CA PRO A 589 -17.29 7.71 1.13
C PRO A 589 -17.20 9.07 0.45
N GLN A 590 -17.75 10.12 1.06
CA GLN A 590 -17.72 11.48 0.52
C GLN A 590 -16.30 12.07 0.53
N VAL A 591 -15.53 11.87 1.60
CA VAL A 591 -14.10 12.23 1.66
C VAL A 591 -13.32 11.55 0.53
N THR A 592 -13.62 10.29 0.24
CA THR A 592 -12.97 9.51 -0.81
C THR A 592 -13.27 10.08 -2.20
N ASP A 593 -14.53 10.43 -2.49
CA ASP A 593 -14.92 11.06 -3.76
C ASP A 593 -14.29 12.46 -3.94
N ILE A 594 -14.22 13.24 -2.86
CA ILE A 594 -13.57 14.56 -2.86
C ILE A 594 -12.06 14.41 -3.08
N TYR A 595 -11.41 13.46 -2.40
CA TYR A 595 -10.00 13.14 -2.62
C TYR A 595 -9.75 12.69 -4.08
N GLU A 596 -10.61 11.84 -4.63
CA GLU A 596 -10.53 11.40 -6.02
C GLU A 596 -10.56 12.60 -6.97
N ALA A 597 -11.55 13.48 -6.83
CA ALA A 597 -11.68 14.69 -7.66
C ALA A 597 -10.46 15.61 -7.53
N LEU A 598 -10.01 15.88 -6.30
CA LEU A 598 -8.85 16.73 -6.05
C LEU A 598 -7.58 16.16 -6.67
N LYS A 599 -7.34 14.84 -6.56
CA LYS A 599 -6.12 14.22 -7.11
C LYS A 599 -6.06 14.30 -8.64
N LEU A 600 -7.20 14.21 -9.34
CA LEU A 600 -7.26 14.32 -10.80
C LEU A 600 -6.85 15.70 -11.35
N THR A 601 -6.86 16.74 -10.52
CA THR A 601 -6.35 18.08 -10.88
C THR A 601 -4.81 18.14 -10.96
N ASN A 602 -4.13 17.08 -10.48
CA ASN A 602 -2.67 17.05 -10.31
C ASN A 602 -2.13 18.15 -9.39
N MET A 603 -2.95 18.76 -8.52
CA MET A 603 -2.48 19.67 -7.47
C MET A 603 -1.80 18.91 -6.33
N ARG A 604 -1.00 19.63 -5.51
CA ARG A 604 -0.33 19.04 -4.34
C ARG A 604 -1.33 18.91 -3.21
N ILE A 605 -2.07 17.80 -3.22
CA ILE A 605 -3.15 17.54 -2.27
C ILE A 605 -2.65 16.75 -1.05
N GLY A 606 -3.35 16.90 0.08
CA GLY A 606 -3.07 16.20 1.32
C GLY A 606 -4.23 16.28 2.29
N PHE A 607 -3.94 16.00 3.55
CA PHE A 607 -4.91 15.99 4.64
C PHE A 607 -4.44 16.84 5.82
N VAL A 608 -5.39 17.34 6.59
CA VAL A 608 -5.15 17.98 7.88
C VAL A 608 -6.18 17.48 8.88
N THR A 609 -5.75 17.25 10.11
CA THR A 609 -6.59 16.83 11.23
C THR A 609 -6.80 18.00 12.20
N PRO A 610 -7.71 17.90 13.18
CA PRO A 610 -7.90 18.93 14.20
C PRO A 610 -6.61 19.40 14.88
N SER A 611 -5.66 18.49 15.12
CA SER A 611 -4.39 18.83 15.77
C SER A 611 -3.37 19.51 14.84
N GLY A 612 -3.58 19.46 13.53
CA GLY A 612 -2.73 20.08 12.51
C GLY A 612 -3.25 21.41 11.95
N LEU A 613 -4.49 21.80 12.25
CA LEU A 613 -5.13 23.00 11.67
C LEU A 613 -4.31 24.28 11.92
N GLU A 614 -3.78 24.47 13.12
CA GLU A 614 -3.01 25.67 13.49
C GLU A 614 -1.61 25.73 12.83
N GLN A 615 -1.18 24.64 12.17
CA GLN A 615 0.10 24.58 11.46
C GLN A 615 -0.04 24.96 9.98
N LEU A 616 -1.27 25.15 9.50
CA LEU A 616 -1.52 25.53 8.12
C LEU A 616 -1.09 26.98 7.86
N SER A 617 -0.41 27.17 6.73
CA SER A 617 -0.10 28.50 6.22
C SER A 617 -1.34 29.11 5.58
N GLU A 618 -1.92 30.10 6.26
CA GLU A 618 -3.08 30.88 5.76
C GLU A 618 -2.80 31.56 4.41
N ALA A 619 -1.53 31.88 4.12
CA ALA A 619 -1.11 32.57 2.91
C ALA A 619 -0.97 31.66 1.67
N SER A 620 -0.74 30.36 1.87
CA SER A 620 -0.35 29.46 0.78
C SER A 620 -1.11 28.14 0.73
N GLN A 621 -1.91 27.81 1.75
CA GLN A 621 -2.69 26.58 1.78
C GLN A 621 -4.19 26.87 1.72
N THR A 622 -4.95 25.92 1.18
CA THR A 622 -6.41 25.96 1.12
C THR A 622 -6.99 24.77 1.84
N LEU A 623 -7.90 25.05 2.77
CA LEU A 623 -8.65 24.03 3.49
C LEU A 623 -9.87 23.60 2.67
N VAL A 624 -9.96 22.32 2.34
CA VAL A 624 -11.17 21.73 1.77
C VAL A 624 -11.92 21.01 2.88
N VAL A 625 -13.13 21.46 3.19
CA VAL A 625 -13.97 20.88 4.23
C VAL A 625 -14.99 19.95 3.56
N PRO A 626 -14.87 18.62 3.73
CA PRO A 626 -15.91 17.68 3.31
C PRO A 626 -17.18 17.89 4.16
N PRO A 627 -18.33 17.29 3.79
CA PRO A 627 -19.52 17.40 4.63
C PRO A 627 -19.23 16.82 6.02
N THR A 628 -19.13 17.68 7.03
CA THR A 628 -18.62 17.32 8.37
C THR A 628 -19.70 17.55 9.42
N PRO A 629 -20.77 16.72 9.50
CA PRO A 629 -21.93 17.02 10.33
C PRO A 629 -21.68 17.00 11.84
N PHE A 630 -20.71 16.21 12.31
CA PHE A 630 -20.36 16.09 13.73
C PHE A 630 -18.95 16.61 13.98
N ILE A 631 -18.80 17.51 14.95
CA ILE A 631 -17.50 18.10 15.30
C ILE A 631 -17.50 18.57 16.75
N ALA A 632 -16.42 18.31 17.49
CA ALA A 632 -16.27 18.86 18.84
C ALA A 632 -16.15 20.40 18.83
N ASP A 633 -16.66 21.07 19.88
CA ASP A 633 -16.66 22.54 20.00
C ASP A 633 -15.25 23.15 19.86
N GLU A 634 -14.25 22.53 20.49
CA GLU A 634 -12.87 23.00 20.42
C GLU A 634 -12.32 22.93 18.98
N THR A 635 -12.66 21.88 18.25
CA THR A 635 -12.27 21.69 16.85
C THR A 635 -12.98 22.68 15.94
N LEU A 636 -14.28 22.88 16.14
CA LEU A 636 -15.05 23.89 15.39
C LEU A 636 -14.45 25.28 15.58
N ALA A 637 -14.10 25.66 16.81
CA ALA A 637 -13.45 26.93 17.10
C ALA A 637 -12.10 27.11 16.36
N LYS A 638 -11.37 26.02 16.08
CA LYS A 638 -10.14 26.08 15.26
C LYS A 638 -10.46 26.32 13.78
N VAL A 639 -11.47 25.63 13.25
CA VAL A 639 -11.92 25.81 11.85
C VAL A 639 -12.47 27.22 11.62
N VAL A 640 -13.29 27.73 12.54
CA VAL A 640 -13.84 29.10 12.49
C VAL A 640 -12.70 30.11 12.47
N ARG A 641 -11.75 30.01 13.40
CA ARG A 641 -10.57 30.90 13.44
C ARG A 641 -9.77 30.89 12.13
N PHE A 642 -9.56 29.71 11.54
CA PHE A 642 -8.87 29.59 10.25
C PHE A 642 -9.63 30.32 9.13
N CYS A 643 -10.95 30.17 9.07
CA CYS A 643 -11.75 30.83 8.04
C CYS A 643 -11.83 32.36 8.25
N GLU A 644 -11.95 32.82 9.50
CA GLU A 644 -12.04 34.24 9.85
C GLU A 644 -10.72 35.01 9.64
N SER A 645 -9.58 34.32 9.58
CA SER A 645 -8.29 34.95 9.28
C SER A 645 -8.17 35.44 7.84
N GLY A 646 -9.11 35.04 6.97
CA GLY A 646 -9.06 35.27 5.53
C GLY A 646 -8.32 34.17 4.75
N ALA A 647 -7.92 33.08 5.42
CA ALA A 647 -7.38 31.91 4.75
C ALA A 647 -8.39 31.31 3.76
N ARG A 648 -7.86 30.73 2.68
CA ARG A 648 -8.71 30.13 1.64
C ARG A 648 -9.37 28.85 2.15
N SER A 649 -10.69 28.77 2.01
CA SER A 649 -11.45 27.57 2.35
C SER A 649 -12.52 27.27 1.32
N VAL A 650 -12.68 25.99 0.99
CA VAL A 650 -13.72 25.47 0.09
C VAL A 650 -14.54 24.44 0.85
N PHE A 651 -15.85 24.66 0.96
CA PHE A 651 -16.75 23.73 1.63
C PHE A 651 -17.52 22.89 0.61
N VAL A 652 -17.70 21.62 0.91
CA VAL A 652 -18.54 20.70 0.13
C VAL A 652 -19.79 20.41 0.95
N GLU A 653 -20.98 20.69 0.40
CA GLU A 653 -22.26 20.64 1.14
C GLU A 653 -22.19 21.44 2.44
N GLN A 654 -21.89 22.74 2.32
CA GLN A 654 -21.66 23.63 3.46
C GLN A 654 -22.77 23.52 4.52
N GLU A 655 -24.02 23.45 4.09
CA GLU A 655 -25.21 23.37 4.95
C GLU A 655 -25.31 22.08 5.77
N LYS A 656 -24.55 21.04 5.42
CA LYS A 656 -24.47 19.79 6.18
C LYS A 656 -23.32 19.77 7.18
N SER A 657 -22.41 20.75 7.13
CA SER A 657 -21.24 20.79 7.99
C SER A 657 -21.56 21.50 9.31
N PHE A 658 -21.03 20.94 10.40
CA PHE A 658 -21.03 21.50 11.74
C PHE A 658 -22.44 21.73 12.31
N VAL A 659 -23.38 20.83 11.98
CA VAL A 659 -24.77 20.90 12.47
C VAL A 659 -24.94 20.29 13.88
N LYS A 660 -24.01 19.43 14.28
CA LYS A 660 -24.02 18.75 15.59
C LYS A 660 -22.67 18.82 16.27
N ASN A 661 -22.67 18.70 17.59
CA ASN A 661 -21.44 18.37 18.31
C ASN A 661 -21.06 16.89 18.11
N GLU A 662 -19.93 16.46 18.65
CA GLU A 662 -19.42 15.09 18.52
C GLU A 662 -20.35 14.05 19.16
N LEU A 663 -21.13 14.44 20.17
CA LEU A 663 -22.11 13.60 20.85
C LEU A 663 -23.45 13.48 20.10
N GLY A 664 -23.62 14.21 19.00
CA GLY A 664 -24.82 14.18 18.16
C GLY A 664 -25.93 15.14 18.58
N PHE A 665 -25.67 16.03 19.55
CA PHE A 665 -26.61 17.09 19.91
C PHE A 665 -26.60 18.19 18.86
N GLN A 666 -27.79 18.68 18.50
CA GLN A 666 -27.96 19.79 17.57
C GLN A 666 -27.31 21.05 18.13
N ARG A 667 -26.68 21.81 17.24
CA ARG A 667 -26.13 23.12 17.53
C ARG A 667 -27.20 24.19 17.34
N ASP A 668 -27.36 25.04 18.34
CA ASP A 668 -28.22 26.23 18.27
C ASP A 668 -27.45 27.47 17.76
N ASP A 669 -26.11 27.39 17.69
CA ASP A 669 -25.25 28.49 17.25
C ASP A 669 -25.18 28.57 15.72
N ASP A 670 -25.63 29.71 15.20
CA ASP A 670 -25.53 30.08 13.79
C ASP A 670 -24.10 30.57 13.50
N SER A 671 -23.08 29.75 13.82
CA SER A 671 -21.67 30.08 13.57
C SER A 671 -21.47 30.21 12.07
N SER A 672 -21.79 31.39 11.53
CA SER A 672 -21.91 31.65 10.10
C SER A 672 -20.51 31.70 9.49
N ILE A 673 -19.95 30.54 9.20
CA ILE A 673 -18.70 30.44 8.46
C ILE A 673 -18.99 30.90 7.02
N SER A 674 -18.24 31.90 6.56
CA SER A 674 -18.28 32.36 5.17
C SER A 674 -17.04 31.83 4.46
N PRO A 675 -17.09 30.63 3.83
CA PRO A 675 -15.95 30.10 3.12
C PRO A 675 -15.64 30.92 1.87
N THR A 676 -14.43 30.75 1.30
CA THR A 676 -14.08 31.39 0.03
C THR A 676 -14.98 30.90 -1.11
N ALA A 677 -15.36 29.63 -1.08
CA ALA A 677 -16.34 29.04 -1.98
C ALA A 677 -17.05 27.86 -1.32
N ALA A 678 -18.23 27.50 -1.84
CA ALA A 678 -18.95 26.30 -1.48
C ALA A 678 -19.43 25.60 -2.76
N ILE A 679 -19.41 24.26 -2.76
CA ILE A 679 -19.88 23.41 -3.87
C ILE A 679 -20.77 22.30 -3.33
N SER A 680 -21.53 21.65 -4.21
CA SER A 680 -22.31 20.44 -3.89
C SER A 680 -21.56 19.17 -4.32
N ILE A 681 -21.88 18.04 -3.69
CA ILE A 681 -21.42 16.73 -4.14
C ILE A 681 -22.05 16.41 -5.50
N LYS A 682 -21.20 15.94 -6.42
CA LYS A 682 -21.54 15.57 -7.81
C LYS A 682 -20.70 14.35 -8.23
N PRO A 683 -20.98 13.73 -9.39
CA PRO A 683 -20.04 12.76 -9.96
C PRO A 683 -18.62 13.30 -10.01
N VAL A 684 -17.63 12.46 -9.73
CA VAL A 684 -16.23 12.86 -9.52
C VAL A 684 -15.73 13.83 -10.59
N LEU A 685 -15.93 13.52 -11.88
CA LEU A 685 -15.43 14.37 -12.97
C LEU A 685 -16.08 15.75 -13.03
N GLU A 686 -17.35 15.88 -12.63
CA GLU A 686 -18.02 17.18 -12.51
C GLU A 686 -17.44 17.99 -11.34
N MET A 687 -17.14 17.33 -10.21
CA MET A 687 -16.44 17.99 -9.11
C MET A 687 -15.04 18.45 -9.50
N VAL A 688 -14.31 17.70 -10.33
CA VAL A 688 -13.00 18.14 -10.85
C VAL A 688 -13.13 19.45 -11.61
N GLU A 689 -14.11 19.56 -12.51
CA GLU A 689 -14.34 20.74 -13.34
C GLU A 689 -14.70 21.98 -12.51
N GLU A 690 -15.41 21.80 -11.41
CA GLU A 690 -15.79 22.88 -10.49
C GLU A 690 -14.65 23.26 -9.53
N LEU A 691 -13.93 22.28 -8.97
CA LEU A 691 -12.85 22.48 -8.01
C LEU A 691 -11.60 23.10 -8.63
N GLU A 692 -11.22 22.67 -9.84
CA GLU A 692 -9.99 23.14 -10.49
C GLU A 692 -9.89 24.68 -10.55
N PRO A 693 -10.85 25.44 -11.12
CA PRO A 693 -10.77 26.91 -11.14
C PRO A 693 -10.81 27.55 -9.74
N LEU A 694 -11.50 26.94 -8.77
CA LEU A 694 -11.56 27.43 -7.39
C LEU A 694 -10.21 27.29 -6.66
N LEU A 695 -9.43 26.28 -7.02
CA LEU A 695 -8.15 25.95 -6.38
C LEU A 695 -6.94 26.47 -7.16
N MET A 696 -7.11 26.89 -8.43
CA MET A 696 -6.06 27.53 -9.24
C MET A 696 -5.27 28.63 -8.49
N PRO A 697 -5.88 29.54 -7.69
CA PRO A 697 -5.12 30.56 -6.97
C PRO A 697 -4.14 30.01 -5.92
N SER A 698 -4.33 28.77 -5.50
CA SER A 698 -3.49 28.06 -4.52
C SER A 698 -2.45 27.17 -5.20
N GLN A 699 -2.46 27.10 -6.54
CA GLN A 699 -1.50 26.33 -7.30
C GLN A 699 -0.12 27.00 -7.26
N VAL A 700 0.86 26.27 -6.75
CA VAL A 700 2.26 26.72 -6.83
C VAL A 700 2.80 26.63 -8.25
N GLU A 701 3.60 27.63 -8.62
CA GLU A 701 4.21 27.73 -9.93
C GLU A 701 5.00 26.46 -10.26
N ARG A 702 4.75 25.90 -11.45
CA ARG A 702 5.42 24.71 -11.94
C ARG A 702 6.48 25.09 -12.97
N PRO A 703 7.62 24.36 -13.02
CA PRO A 703 8.63 24.58 -14.05
C PRO A 703 8.09 24.34 -15.47
N LEU A 704 7.29 23.27 -15.64
CA LEU A 704 6.62 22.94 -16.88
C LEU A 704 5.11 23.01 -16.70
N ASP A 705 4.45 23.77 -17.55
CA ASP A 705 3.01 23.68 -17.75
C ASP A 705 2.68 22.38 -18.48
N PHE A 706 1.48 21.85 -18.23
CA PHE A 706 1.01 20.68 -18.93
C PHE A 706 -0.46 20.78 -19.34
N LYS A 707 -0.82 20.00 -20.37
CA LYS A 707 -2.19 19.70 -20.74
C LYS A 707 -2.33 18.20 -20.95
N ILE A 708 -3.34 17.59 -20.33
CA ILE A 708 -3.71 16.20 -20.57
C ILE A 708 -4.93 16.18 -21.48
N THR A 709 -4.87 15.42 -22.56
CA THR A 709 -5.97 15.23 -23.49
C THR A 709 -6.22 13.76 -23.81
N ASP A 710 -7.40 13.46 -24.33
CA ASP A 710 -7.62 12.24 -25.11
C ASP A 710 -6.86 12.30 -26.46
N GLU A 711 -6.98 11.25 -27.26
CA GLU A 711 -6.38 11.19 -28.60
C GLU A 711 -6.97 12.21 -29.59
N ASN A 712 -8.18 12.72 -29.30
CA ASN A 712 -8.87 13.74 -30.11
C ASN A 712 -8.50 15.18 -29.71
N GLY A 713 -7.71 15.37 -28.64
CA GLY A 713 -7.30 16.68 -28.14
C GLY A 713 -8.26 17.34 -27.14
N THR A 714 -9.32 16.64 -26.72
CA THR A 714 -10.27 17.03 -25.67
C THR A 714 -9.61 16.89 -24.31
N LYS A 715 -9.89 17.80 -23.36
CA LYS A 715 -9.37 17.68 -21.99
C LYS A 715 -9.75 16.32 -21.40
N ALA A 716 -8.79 15.65 -20.77
CA ALA A 716 -8.98 14.36 -20.14
C ALA A 716 -8.19 14.27 -18.83
N TYR A 717 -8.53 13.27 -18.02
CA TYR A 717 -7.92 13.04 -16.70
C TYR A 717 -7.36 11.61 -16.59
N GLY A 718 -6.75 11.31 -15.44
CA GLY A 718 -6.20 10.00 -15.13
C GLY A 718 -4.73 9.80 -15.53
N VAL A 719 -4.00 10.87 -15.84
CA VAL A 719 -2.52 10.85 -15.76
C VAL A 719 -2.12 11.58 -14.50
N PHE A 720 -1.48 10.87 -13.56
CA PHE A 720 -0.85 11.49 -12.42
C PHE A 720 0.54 11.98 -12.78
N LEU A 721 0.78 13.25 -12.54
CA LEU A 721 1.96 13.99 -12.96
C LEU A 721 2.52 14.79 -11.79
N THR A 722 3.75 14.48 -11.41
CA THR A 722 4.51 15.23 -10.40
C THR A 722 5.77 15.81 -11.03
N GLN A 723 6.20 16.97 -10.52
CA GLN A 723 7.42 17.65 -10.95
C GLN A 723 8.29 17.94 -9.74
N SER A 724 9.59 17.70 -9.87
CA SER A 724 10.59 18.10 -8.89
C SER A 724 11.76 18.78 -9.57
N VAL A 725 12.43 19.67 -8.84
CA VAL A 725 13.61 20.40 -9.30
C VAL A 725 14.76 20.06 -8.37
N ASP A 726 15.83 19.51 -8.92
CA ASP A 726 17.07 19.31 -8.18
C ASP A 726 17.65 20.69 -7.81
N PRO A 727 17.77 21.03 -6.51
CA PRO A 727 18.23 22.35 -6.08
C PRO A 727 19.70 22.60 -6.42
N ALA A 728 20.52 21.56 -6.60
CA ALA A 728 21.94 21.68 -6.92
C ALA A 728 22.19 21.85 -8.43
N THR A 729 21.41 21.16 -9.26
CA THR A 729 21.63 21.14 -10.72
C THR A 729 20.61 21.94 -11.53
N GLY A 730 19.46 22.27 -10.94
CA GLY A 730 18.31 22.84 -11.65
C GLY A 730 17.60 21.86 -12.58
N MET A 731 17.99 20.58 -12.56
CA MET A 731 17.38 19.53 -13.38
C MET A 731 15.94 19.29 -12.92
N ILE A 732 15.01 19.26 -13.88
CA ILE A 732 13.61 18.94 -13.63
C ILE A 732 13.39 17.46 -13.88
N SER A 733 12.75 16.80 -12.93
CA SER A 733 12.17 15.46 -13.08
C SER A 733 10.66 15.57 -13.23
N VAL A 734 10.08 14.84 -14.19
CA VAL A 734 8.63 14.72 -14.37
C VAL A 734 8.26 13.24 -14.33
N ALA A 735 7.59 12.79 -13.27
CA ALA A 735 7.04 11.44 -13.22
C ALA A 735 5.60 11.48 -13.73
N MET A 736 5.24 10.59 -14.65
CA MET A 736 3.91 10.45 -15.21
C MET A 736 3.45 9.01 -15.13
N ASN A 737 2.21 8.80 -14.70
CA ASN A 737 1.58 7.49 -14.63
C ASN A 737 0.14 7.57 -15.13
N ASN A 738 -0.18 6.90 -16.24
CA ASN A 738 -1.54 6.85 -16.75
C ASN A 738 -2.33 5.75 -16.03
N VAL A 739 -3.13 6.16 -15.05
CA VAL A 739 -4.05 5.28 -14.32
C VAL A 739 -5.41 5.15 -15.01
N SER A 740 -5.67 5.93 -16.07
CA SER A 740 -6.90 5.84 -16.84
C SER A 740 -6.98 4.51 -17.61
N LYS A 741 -8.20 4.04 -17.84
CA LYS A 741 -8.46 2.88 -18.70
C LYS A 741 -8.22 3.16 -20.19
N ASP A 742 -8.07 4.43 -20.57
CA ASP A 742 -7.89 4.87 -21.95
C ASP A 742 -6.50 5.48 -22.18
N PRO A 743 -6.02 5.54 -23.44
CA PRO A 743 -4.85 6.31 -23.81
C PRO A 743 -5.00 7.81 -23.50
N ARG A 744 -3.87 8.44 -23.16
CA ARG A 744 -3.78 9.86 -22.84
C ARG A 744 -2.61 10.52 -23.55
N VAL A 745 -2.77 11.79 -23.91
CA VAL A 745 -1.73 12.62 -24.52
C VAL A 745 -1.37 13.74 -23.55
N VAL A 746 -0.12 13.79 -23.10
CA VAL A 746 0.41 14.84 -22.24
C VAL A 746 1.24 15.80 -23.09
N LYS A 747 0.90 17.09 -23.06
CA LYS A 747 1.67 18.16 -23.70
C LYS A 747 2.38 18.98 -22.63
N LEU A 748 3.70 18.94 -22.61
CA LEU A 748 4.57 19.67 -21.69
C LEU A 748 5.13 20.92 -22.37
N ARG A 749 5.09 22.07 -21.69
CA ARG A 749 5.64 23.35 -22.16
C ARG A 749 6.32 24.07 -21.01
N PRO A 750 7.51 24.65 -21.18
CA PRO A 750 8.06 25.50 -20.13
C PRO A 750 7.22 26.75 -19.92
N ASN A 751 7.09 27.15 -18.66
CA ASN A 751 6.32 28.33 -18.28
C ASN A 751 7.04 29.65 -18.67
N LYS A 752 8.38 29.71 -18.56
CA LYS A 752 9.18 30.95 -18.76
C LYS A 752 10.35 30.85 -19.76
N ALA A 753 10.68 29.66 -20.27
CA ALA A 753 11.91 29.38 -21.02
C ALA A 753 11.67 28.58 -22.32
N LYS A 754 12.69 28.41 -23.17
CA LYS A 754 12.67 27.33 -24.18
C LYS A 754 13.30 26.08 -23.55
N SER A 755 12.60 24.95 -23.59
CA SER A 755 13.18 23.68 -23.12
C SER A 755 14.21 23.22 -24.15
N GLU A 756 15.36 22.74 -23.68
CA GLU A 756 16.11 21.76 -24.46
C GLU A 756 15.35 20.43 -24.47
N VAL A 757 15.78 19.55 -25.37
CA VAL A 757 15.26 18.20 -25.56
C VAL A 757 15.02 17.52 -24.21
N MET A 758 13.79 17.05 -23.96
CA MET A 758 13.49 16.19 -22.82
C MET A 758 14.05 14.79 -23.08
N ILE A 759 14.57 14.15 -22.05
CA ILE A 759 15.09 12.79 -22.11
C ILE A 759 14.26 11.94 -21.16
N ASP A 760 13.81 10.78 -21.62
CA ASP A 760 13.24 9.78 -20.72
C ASP A 760 14.38 9.11 -19.93
N ALA A 761 14.34 9.20 -18.61
CA ALA A 761 15.38 8.67 -17.73
C ALA A 761 15.44 7.13 -17.73
N ILE A 762 14.32 6.47 -18.06
CA ILE A 762 14.17 5.03 -18.00
C ILE A 762 14.86 4.38 -19.21
N ASP A 763 14.57 4.86 -20.43
CA ASP A 763 15.08 4.28 -21.66
C ASP A 763 16.13 5.14 -22.40
N ARG A 764 16.37 6.37 -21.94
CA ARG A 764 17.30 7.38 -22.48
C ARG A 764 16.91 7.95 -23.85
N ASN A 765 15.68 7.75 -24.29
CA ASN A 765 15.18 8.30 -25.54
C ASN A 765 14.81 9.78 -25.44
N ARG A 766 14.95 10.50 -26.57
CA ARG A 766 14.55 11.91 -26.69
C ARG A 766 13.03 12.02 -26.81
N VAL A 767 12.44 13.00 -26.13
CA VAL A 767 11.00 13.24 -26.08
C VAL A 767 10.69 14.68 -26.54
N SER A 768 9.69 14.82 -27.41
CA SER A 768 9.34 16.09 -28.09
C SER A 768 8.40 16.99 -27.28
N GLY A 769 8.19 16.70 -26.00
CA GLY A 769 7.21 17.39 -25.13
C GLY A 769 5.76 17.02 -25.39
N ILE A 770 5.50 16.13 -26.33
CA ILE A 770 4.21 15.45 -26.49
C ILE A 770 4.45 13.98 -26.16
N VAL A 771 3.75 13.47 -25.16
CA VAL A 771 3.91 12.11 -24.65
C VAL A 771 2.57 11.40 -24.78
N ASN A 772 2.54 10.34 -25.56
CA ASN A 772 1.39 9.43 -25.61
C ASN A 772 1.61 8.35 -24.57
N LEU A 773 0.61 8.13 -23.72
CA LEU A 773 0.63 7.15 -22.64
C LEU A 773 -0.51 6.16 -22.84
N GLN A 774 -0.19 4.89 -23.01
CA GLN A 774 -1.18 3.82 -22.91
C GLN A 774 -1.67 3.66 -21.46
N PRO A 775 -2.82 2.99 -21.21
CA PRO A 775 -3.21 2.60 -19.86
C PRO A 775 -2.06 1.88 -19.14
N CYS A 776 -1.82 2.24 -17.88
CA CYS A 776 -0.71 1.76 -17.06
C CYS A 776 0.70 2.13 -17.57
N GLU A 777 0.85 3.03 -18.55
CA GLU A 777 2.17 3.49 -18.97
C GLU A 777 2.77 4.48 -17.96
N VAL A 778 4.05 4.26 -17.63
CA VAL A 778 4.84 5.11 -16.74
C VAL A 778 6.03 5.70 -17.49
N ARG A 779 6.29 6.98 -17.28
CA ARG A 779 7.43 7.72 -17.82
C ARG A 779 8.08 8.58 -16.74
N LEU A 780 9.40 8.67 -16.77
CA LEU A 780 10.17 9.60 -15.95
C LEU A 780 11.00 10.48 -16.87
N LEU A 781 10.62 11.74 -17.06
CA LEU A 781 11.34 12.66 -17.94
C LEU A 781 12.31 13.54 -17.16
N LYS A 782 13.43 13.85 -17.80
CA LYS A 782 14.44 14.80 -17.37
C LYS A 782 14.49 15.99 -18.32
N ALA A 783 14.48 17.19 -17.77
CA ALA A 783 14.55 18.43 -18.53
C ALA A 783 15.44 19.48 -17.86
N THR A 784 16.16 20.26 -18.65
CA THR A 784 16.85 21.48 -18.21
C THR A 784 16.17 22.70 -18.84
N LEU A 785 15.87 23.70 -18.02
CA LEU A 785 15.43 25.01 -18.50
C LEU A 785 16.65 25.91 -18.71
N LYS A 786 16.63 26.71 -19.77
CA LYS A 786 17.60 27.79 -20.00
C LYS A 786 16.97 29.15 -19.78
#